data_AF-A0A7Y3E676-F1
#
_entry.id   AF-A0A7Y3E676-F1
#
_cell.length_a   1.000
_cell.length_b   1.000
_cell.length_c   1.000
_cell.angle_alpha   90.00
_cell.angle_beta   90.00
_cell.angle_gamma   90.00
#
_symmetry.space_group_name_H-M   'P 1'
#
loop_
_entity.id
_entity.type
_entity.pdbx_description
1 polymer ?
#
loop_
_entity_poly.entity_id
_entity_poly.type
_entity_poly.pdbx_seq_one_letter_code
_entity_poly.pdbx_strand_id
1 'polypeptide(L)'
;MKVRAKTPDLNRRSFLKVSLLASGALVVGVGWSAAPGEGEQIAETWAPNLYVRINRDGSVTIVSKNPEAGQGVKTAFPMVVAECLEVDWKDVSVEQAPLDDRYGRQVVGGSRGTPDGWDDLRIAGTGAMVLLKAAAARKWDVPVSECSAASGSIHHQASGRTLRYVELLDLAATLPVPAVADLKLKSRPADFSLLGTFVPGVDNHSILTGQPLFGADTRLDGMLYAVFQKCPTYGGKVRSANTEEIRKLSGVTHAFVVEGTDNLHGLMPGVAIVAESWWQADSAREKLRVDWETSHADSTADFDRRAAALAKETGEVQRADGAVEEALAASEKVVEASYYYPFVSHANMEPQNCTALYHESGKMELWAPSQNPKSGRSLIAGVLGIPEKQIHVNITRIGGGFGRKLVNDFMVEAAWIAREIRRPIQLQWTREDDMGHDFYRPAAWHHFTAGLDGAGRMAAFDHHFITFGRNGETISGAGLSPNHYPAGLVPHFRLRQSTIETNVPTGPWRSPGHSAYCFAYQSFFDEVALAAGRDQLEFRLDLLSRSFGDPPLDLARTSDTLRVAAEKAGWGRDPGPNRGLGMAFHFDHGGFVSHVAQVVADGTRIKVEKVWSGIDVGPVINLSGARNQVEGAVIDALSTAQLEITFANGAAVQSNFTDYELLRINQAPEIECHFIQSDHSPMGLGEPPIAPATPAISNAIFAATGTRIRALPFSRSGIVV
;
A
#
# COMPACT_ATOMS: atom_id res chain seq x y z
N MET A 1 -4.42 30.19 6.97
CA MET A 1 -5.28 30.90 5.99
C MET A 1 -5.43 29.99 4.76
N LYS A 2 -6.55 29.25 4.62
CA LYS A 2 -6.74 28.27 3.55
C LYS A 2 -7.47 28.92 2.36
N VAL A 3 -6.73 29.26 1.32
CA VAL A 3 -7.32 29.50 -0.01
C VAL A 3 -7.37 28.15 -0.72
N ARG A 4 -8.53 27.49 -0.67
CA ARG A 4 -8.83 26.38 -1.59
C ARG A 4 -8.90 26.98 -2.99
N ALA A 5 -7.88 26.76 -3.81
CA ALA A 5 -8.02 26.93 -5.24
C ALA A 5 -9.09 25.94 -5.73
N LYS A 6 -10.22 26.47 -6.20
CA LYS A 6 -11.19 25.69 -6.99
C LYS A 6 -10.50 25.29 -8.29
N THR A 7 -10.16 24.02 -8.42
CA THR A 7 -9.85 23.42 -9.72
C THR A 7 -11.12 23.49 -10.59
N PRO A 8 -11.06 23.90 -11.87
CA PRO A 8 -12.25 24.02 -12.71
C PRO A 8 -12.90 22.65 -12.95
N ASP A 9 -14.24 22.62 -12.93
CA ASP A 9 -15.13 21.48 -13.23
C ASP A 9 -15.09 21.08 -14.73
N LEU A 10 -13.93 20.67 -15.22
CA LEU A 10 -13.74 20.13 -16.58
C LEU A 10 -13.33 18.66 -16.48
N ASN A 11 -14.28 17.70 -16.46
CA ASN A 11 -14.12 16.38 -17.12
C ASN A 11 -15.24 15.31 -16.95
N ARG A 12 -16.30 15.50 -16.15
CA ARG A 12 -17.30 14.41 -15.97
C ARG A 12 -18.10 14.05 -17.24
N ARG A 13 -18.31 15.01 -18.17
CA ARG A 13 -18.93 14.75 -19.49
C ARG A 13 -17.97 14.12 -20.51
N SER A 14 -16.66 14.18 -20.28
CA SER A 14 -15.63 13.60 -21.16
C SER A 14 -15.35 12.14 -20.84
N PHE A 15 -15.57 11.72 -19.59
CA PHE A 15 -15.33 10.36 -19.09
C PHE A 15 -16.09 9.27 -19.84
N LEU A 16 -17.30 9.57 -20.33
CA LEU A 16 -18.13 8.65 -21.10
C LEU A 16 -18.16 8.97 -22.61
N LYS A 17 -17.31 9.89 -23.12
CA LYS A 17 -17.22 10.18 -24.56
C LYS A 17 -16.07 9.39 -25.18
N VAL A 18 -16.40 8.37 -25.97
CA VAL A 18 -15.45 7.78 -26.94
C VAL A 18 -15.64 8.50 -28.28
N SER A 19 -14.60 9.16 -28.76
CA SER A 19 -14.54 9.74 -30.10
C SER A 19 -14.58 8.61 -31.14
N LEU A 20 -15.62 8.62 -31.97
CA LEU A 20 -15.96 7.59 -32.96
C LEU A 20 -15.06 7.55 -34.21
N LEU A 21 -13.78 7.96 -34.13
CA LEU A 21 -12.92 8.05 -35.32
C LEU A 21 -11.51 7.49 -35.06
N ALA A 22 -11.16 6.51 -35.89
CA ALA A 22 -9.89 5.80 -36.06
C ALA A 22 -9.61 4.64 -35.10
N SER A 23 -9.79 3.44 -35.66
CA SER A 23 -9.09 2.19 -35.38
C SER A 23 -7.73 2.38 -34.69
N GLY A 24 -7.75 2.18 -33.39
CA GLY A 24 -6.58 2.06 -32.53
C GLY A 24 -7.05 1.29 -31.30
N ALA A 25 -7.47 0.04 -31.52
CA ALA A 25 -7.66 -0.89 -30.42
C ALA A 25 -6.43 -0.76 -29.52
N LEU A 26 -6.66 -0.59 -28.23
CA LEU A 26 -5.65 -0.75 -27.20
C LEU A 26 -5.22 -2.23 -27.25
N VAL A 27 -4.36 -2.57 -28.21
CA VAL A 27 -3.72 -3.88 -28.31
C VAL A 27 -2.68 -3.90 -27.20
N VAL A 28 -3.09 -4.42 -26.05
CA VAL A 28 -2.17 -4.82 -25.01
C VAL A 28 -1.50 -6.10 -25.51
N GLY A 29 -0.35 -5.94 -26.16
CA GLY A 29 0.65 -6.99 -26.38
C GLY A 29 0.39 -7.98 -27.51
N VAL A 30 0.85 -7.67 -28.73
CA VAL A 30 1.76 -8.49 -29.56
C VAL A 30 2.51 -7.49 -30.46
N GLY A 31 3.80 -7.73 -30.73
CA GLY A 31 4.73 -6.81 -31.40
C GLY A 31 4.13 -5.97 -32.54
N TRP A 32 4.36 -4.66 -32.49
CA TRP A 32 3.90 -3.71 -33.50
C TRP A 32 4.70 -3.91 -34.81
N SER A 33 4.13 -4.64 -35.75
CA SER A 33 4.52 -4.65 -37.16
C SER A 33 3.26 -4.68 -38.02
N ALA A 34 2.89 -3.51 -38.56
CA ALA A 34 2.38 -3.34 -39.93
C ALA A 34 1.86 -1.91 -40.12
N ALA A 35 2.22 -1.30 -41.26
CA ALA A 35 1.66 -0.05 -41.75
C ALA A 35 0.15 -0.19 -42.08
N PRO A 36 -0.65 0.90 -42.04
CA PRO A 36 -2.07 0.82 -42.29
C PRO A 36 -2.37 0.64 -43.79
N GLY A 37 -3.06 -0.45 -44.12
CA GLY A 37 -3.79 -0.61 -45.39
C GLY A 37 -5.27 -0.23 -45.19
N GLU A 38 -5.83 0.46 -46.18
CA GLU A 38 -7.23 0.91 -46.20
C GLU A 38 -8.21 -0.27 -46.29
N GLY A 39 -9.20 -0.28 -45.39
CA GLY A 39 -10.37 -1.16 -45.41
C GLY A 39 -11.24 -0.92 -44.18
N GLU A 40 -12.51 -0.56 -44.37
CA GLU A 40 -13.50 -0.39 -43.31
C GLU A 40 -13.67 -1.69 -42.51
N GLN A 41 -13.04 -1.78 -41.34
CA GLN A 41 -13.38 -2.78 -40.33
C GLN A 41 -14.58 -2.31 -39.53
N ILE A 42 -15.69 -3.03 -39.63
CA ILE A 42 -16.77 -3.00 -38.65
C ILE A 42 -16.13 -3.32 -37.29
N ALA A 43 -16.28 -2.45 -36.29
CA ALA A 43 -15.68 -2.70 -34.98
C ALA A 43 -16.21 -4.03 -34.39
N GLU A 44 -15.35 -5.04 -34.29
CA GLU A 44 -15.69 -6.36 -33.72
C GLU A 44 -16.04 -6.29 -32.21
N THR A 45 -15.77 -5.15 -31.58
CA THR A 45 -15.90 -4.91 -30.15
C THR A 45 -16.64 -3.59 -29.88
N TRP A 46 -17.62 -3.61 -28.97
CA TRP A 46 -18.25 -2.41 -28.43
C TRP A 46 -17.56 -1.95 -27.15
N ALA A 47 -17.09 -0.70 -27.12
CA ALA A 47 -16.37 -0.11 -25.99
C ALA A 47 -17.01 1.23 -25.58
N PRO A 48 -18.01 1.23 -24.68
CA PRO A 48 -18.74 2.44 -24.30
C PRO A 48 -17.93 3.42 -23.44
N ASN A 49 -16.84 2.95 -22.83
CA ASN A 49 -15.92 3.73 -22.01
C ASN A 49 -14.57 3.00 -21.92
N LEU A 50 -13.65 3.51 -21.09
CA LEU A 50 -12.30 2.94 -20.94
C LEU A 50 -12.26 1.59 -20.20
N TYR A 51 -13.30 1.24 -19.45
CA TYR A 51 -13.30 0.08 -18.56
C TYR A 51 -13.97 -1.14 -19.18
N VAL A 52 -14.99 -0.96 -20.03
CA VAL A 52 -15.83 -2.04 -20.53
C VAL A 52 -15.60 -2.25 -22.02
N ARG A 53 -15.42 -3.51 -22.42
CA ARG A 53 -15.47 -3.95 -23.81
C ARG A 53 -16.35 -5.20 -23.90
N ILE A 54 -17.26 -5.23 -24.87
CA ILE A 54 -18.12 -6.40 -25.15
C ILE A 54 -17.89 -6.82 -26.60
N ASN A 55 -17.44 -8.06 -26.79
CA ASN A 55 -17.21 -8.64 -28.10
C ASN A 55 -18.50 -9.27 -28.66
N ARG A 56 -18.56 -9.45 -29.99
CA ARG A 56 -19.72 -10.08 -30.65
C ARG A 56 -19.95 -11.54 -30.25
N ASP A 57 -18.95 -12.23 -29.71
CA ASP A 57 -19.07 -13.59 -29.16
C ASP A 57 -19.71 -13.63 -27.76
N GLY A 58 -19.90 -12.48 -27.13
CA GLY A 58 -20.48 -12.33 -25.78
C GLY A 58 -19.47 -12.22 -24.66
N SER A 59 -18.18 -12.36 -24.95
CA SER A 59 -17.14 -12.13 -23.94
C SER A 59 -17.10 -10.66 -23.51
N VAL A 60 -17.02 -10.45 -22.20
CA VAL A 60 -16.91 -9.12 -21.60
C VAL A 60 -15.53 -8.95 -21.02
N THR A 61 -14.77 -7.96 -21.50
CA THR A 61 -13.50 -7.59 -20.88
C THR A 61 -13.67 -6.35 -20.02
N ILE A 62 -13.18 -6.42 -18.79
CA ILE A 62 -13.13 -5.29 -17.87
C ILE A 62 -11.68 -4.94 -17.54
N VAL A 63 -11.30 -3.69 -17.80
CA VAL A 63 -9.95 -3.20 -17.54
C VAL A 63 -9.83 -2.76 -16.08
N SER A 64 -8.83 -3.28 -15.37
CA SER A 64 -8.44 -2.77 -14.05
C SER A 64 -7.37 -1.69 -14.20
N LYS A 65 -7.67 -0.50 -13.68
CA LYS A 65 -6.81 0.68 -13.83
C LYS A 65 -5.59 0.68 -12.92
N ASN A 66 -5.67 0.17 -11.70
CA ASN A 66 -4.60 0.33 -10.71
C ASN A 66 -3.54 -0.78 -10.85
N PRO A 67 -2.29 -0.54 -10.44
CA PRO A 67 -1.30 -1.60 -10.30
C PRO A 67 -1.77 -2.69 -9.33
N GLU A 68 -1.27 -3.91 -9.50
CA GLU A 68 -1.61 -5.08 -8.68
C GLU A 68 -0.36 -5.63 -7.98
N ALA A 69 -0.36 -5.59 -6.64
CA ALA A 69 0.74 -6.00 -5.78
C ALA A 69 0.38 -7.10 -4.79
N GLY A 70 -0.73 -7.81 -5.02
CA GLY A 70 -1.25 -8.86 -4.16
C GLY A 70 -2.51 -8.45 -3.39
N GLN A 71 -2.88 -7.16 -3.41
CA GLN A 71 -4.04 -6.64 -2.68
C GLN A 71 -5.39 -6.95 -3.34
N GLY A 72 -5.40 -7.41 -4.59
CA GLY A 72 -6.60 -7.92 -5.26
C GLY A 72 -7.48 -6.86 -5.96
N VAL A 73 -6.99 -5.64 -6.19
CA VAL A 73 -7.75 -4.61 -6.95
C VAL A 73 -7.97 -4.99 -8.41
N LYS A 74 -7.09 -5.81 -9.00
CA LYS A 74 -7.30 -6.39 -10.33
C LYS A 74 -8.53 -7.29 -10.36
N THR A 75 -9.00 -7.81 -9.23
CA THR A 75 -10.26 -8.56 -9.15
C THR A 75 -11.41 -7.67 -8.65
N ALA A 76 -11.19 -6.97 -7.54
CA ALA A 76 -12.24 -6.20 -6.86
C ALA A 76 -12.81 -5.06 -7.71
N PHE A 77 -11.98 -4.33 -8.48
CA PHE A 77 -12.49 -3.21 -9.29
C PHE A 77 -13.34 -3.69 -10.46
N PRO A 78 -12.93 -4.70 -11.24
CA PRO A 78 -13.80 -5.31 -12.24
C PRO A 78 -15.10 -5.87 -11.67
N MET A 79 -15.11 -6.42 -10.45
CA MET A 79 -16.35 -6.87 -9.80
C MET A 79 -17.35 -5.71 -9.61
N VAL A 80 -16.90 -4.50 -9.25
CA VAL A 80 -17.79 -3.32 -9.13
C VAL A 80 -18.42 -2.98 -10.48
N VAL A 81 -17.62 -3.00 -11.54
CA VAL A 81 -18.10 -2.74 -12.90
C VAL A 81 -19.07 -3.84 -13.33
N ALA A 82 -18.76 -5.11 -13.10
CA ALA A 82 -19.62 -6.26 -13.45
C ALA A 82 -20.96 -6.25 -12.70
N GLU A 83 -20.94 -5.98 -11.39
CA GLU A 83 -22.14 -5.78 -10.56
C GLU A 83 -23.06 -4.71 -11.14
N CYS A 84 -22.48 -3.58 -11.58
CA CYS A 84 -23.24 -2.45 -12.11
C CYS A 84 -23.64 -2.64 -13.59
N LEU A 85 -22.90 -3.48 -14.32
CA LEU A 85 -23.18 -3.88 -15.70
C LEU A 85 -24.24 -5.00 -15.76
N GLU A 86 -24.58 -5.64 -14.63
CA GLU A 86 -25.51 -6.78 -14.53
C GLU A 86 -25.06 -7.98 -15.40
N VAL A 87 -23.77 -8.31 -15.36
CA VAL A 87 -23.18 -9.47 -16.06
C VAL A 87 -22.68 -10.53 -15.07
N ASP A 88 -22.81 -11.80 -15.43
CA ASP A 88 -22.28 -12.89 -14.63
C ASP A 88 -20.73 -12.87 -14.64
N TRP A 89 -20.12 -13.00 -13.46
CA TRP A 89 -18.66 -12.92 -13.32
C TRP A 89 -17.89 -13.96 -14.16
N LYS A 90 -18.48 -15.15 -14.39
CA LYS A 90 -17.88 -16.22 -15.21
C LYS A 90 -17.65 -15.80 -16.68
N ASP A 91 -18.38 -14.79 -17.16
CA ASP A 91 -18.31 -14.30 -18.54
C ASP A 91 -17.37 -13.09 -18.68
N VAL A 92 -16.72 -12.70 -17.57
CA VAL A 92 -15.80 -11.55 -17.50
C VAL A 92 -14.35 -12.01 -17.60
N SER A 93 -13.60 -11.42 -18.53
CA SER A 93 -12.14 -11.42 -18.56
C SER A 93 -11.59 -10.09 -18.03
N VAL A 94 -10.41 -10.11 -17.40
CA VAL A 94 -9.81 -8.90 -16.82
C VAL A 94 -8.46 -8.60 -17.44
N GLU A 95 -8.24 -7.34 -17.79
CA GLU A 95 -6.96 -6.83 -18.28
C GLU A 95 -6.37 -5.75 -17.37
N GLN A 96 -5.04 -5.68 -17.32
CA GLN A 96 -4.31 -4.62 -16.64
C GLN A 96 -4.18 -3.42 -17.59
N ALA A 97 -4.58 -2.22 -17.13
CA ALA A 97 -4.31 -1.00 -17.88
C ALA A 97 -2.80 -0.66 -17.86
N PRO A 98 -2.25 -0.09 -18.96
CA PRO A 98 -0.98 0.63 -18.90
C PRO A 98 -1.14 1.94 -18.10
N LEU A 99 -0.03 2.66 -17.84
CA LEU A 99 -0.12 4.01 -17.31
C LEU A 99 -0.75 4.96 -18.34
N ASP A 100 -1.91 5.53 -18.00
CA ASP A 100 -2.66 6.47 -18.84
C ASP A 100 -3.45 7.46 -17.99
N ASP A 101 -3.17 8.75 -18.17
CA ASP A 101 -3.76 9.85 -17.40
C ASP A 101 -5.29 9.91 -17.50
N ARG A 102 -5.91 9.28 -18.51
CA ARG A 102 -7.37 9.18 -18.67
C ARG A 102 -8.04 8.33 -17.58
N TYR A 103 -7.33 7.39 -16.97
CA TYR A 103 -7.81 6.64 -15.80
C TYR A 103 -7.73 7.43 -14.49
N GLY A 104 -7.12 8.62 -14.53
CA GLY A 104 -6.83 9.42 -13.35
C GLY A 104 -5.69 8.82 -12.52
N ARG A 105 -5.87 8.73 -11.20
CA ARG A 105 -4.86 8.20 -10.29
C ARG A 105 -4.74 6.67 -10.42
N GLN A 106 -3.58 6.19 -10.88
CA GLN A 106 -3.21 4.76 -10.92
C GLN A 106 -2.12 4.47 -9.89
N VAL A 107 -2.50 4.26 -8.62
CA VAL A 107 -1.57 4.09 -7.50
C VAL A 107 -2.04 3.03 -6.50
N VAL A 108 -1.11 2.26 -5.95
CA VAL A 108 -1.34 1.36 -4.81
C VAL A 108 -0.66 1.93 -3.57
N GLY A 109 -1.42 2.64 -2.74
CA GLY A 109 -0.93 3.22 -1.49
C GLY A 109 -1.96 4.14 -0.82
N GLY A 110 -1.83 4.31 0.50
CA GLY A 110 -2.72 5.11 1.35
C GLY A 110 -4.14 4.54 1.47
N SER A 111 -4.34 3.28 1.08
CA SER A 111 -5.64 2.58 1.03
C SER A 111 -6.71 3.39 0.28
N ARG A 112 -6.27 4.18 -0.71
CA ARG A 112 -7.11 5.11 -1.47
C ARG A 112 -7.77 4.50 -2.71
N GLY A 113 -7.35 3.30 -3.13
CA GLY A 113 -7.82 2.69 -4.38
C GLY A 113 -9.35 2.58 -4.44
N THR A 114 -9.94 1.86 -3.49
CA THR A 114 -11.39 1.67 -3.39
C THR A 114 -12.14 3.01 -3.27
N PRO A 115 -11.86 3.89 -2.29
CA PRO A 115 -12.64 5.11 -2.14
C PRO A 115 -12.47 6.09 -3.31
N ASP A 116 -11.28 6.18 -3.92
CA ASP A 116 -11.07 7.05 -5.09
C ASP A 116 -11.74 6.46 -6.36
N GLY A 117 -11.85 5.13 -6.47
CA GLY A 117 -12.41 4.45 -7.65
C GLY A 117 -13.90 4.12 -7.58
N TRP A 118 -14.50 4.17 -6.38
CA TRP A 118 -15.84 3.64 -6.13
C TRP A 118 -16.92 4.23 -7.06
N ASP A 119 -16.94 5.54 -7.24
CA ASP A 119 -17.94 6.20 -8.09
C ASP A 119 -17.64 5.96 -9.58
N ASP A 120 -16.39 6.14 -10.00
CA ASP A 120 -15.97 5.99 -11.40
C ASP A 120 -16.31 4.60 -11.95
N LEU A 121 -16.05 3.54 -11.17
CA LEU A 121 -16.29 2.15 -11.57
C LEU A 121 -17.80 1.84 -11.67
N ARG A 122 -18.60 2.33 -10.71
CA ARG A 122 -20.06 2.18 -10.76
C ARG A 122 -20.66 2.94 -11.92
N ILE A 123 -20.20 4.17 -12.18
CA ILE A 123 -20.60 4.97 -13.34
C ILE A 123 -20.28 4.23 -14.65
N ALA A 124 -19.10 3.63 -14.76
CA ALA A 124 -18.70 2.88 -15.95
C ALA A 124 -19.62 1.68 -16.22
N GLY A 125 -19.92 0.87 -15.20
CA GLY A 125 -20.81 -0.28 -15.33
C GLY A 125 -22.27 0.12 -15.57
N THR A 126 -22.83 1.01 -14.73
CA THR A 126 -24.22 1.46 -14.83
C THR A 126 -24.48 2.22 -16.13
N GLY A 127 -23.55 3.06 -16.58
CA GLY A 127 -23.67 3.80 -17.83
C GLY A 127 -23.77 2.88 -19.05
N ALA A 128 -22.93 1.84 -19.10
CA ALA A 128 -22.97 0.83 -20.16
C ALA A 128 -24.28 0.02 -20.12
N MET A 129 -24.72 -0.42 -18.94
CA MET A 129 -26.00 -1.13 -18.77
C MET A 129 -27.20 -0.27 -19.21
N VAL A 130 -27.22 1.02 -18.87
CA VAL A 130 -28.30 1.94 -19.26
C VAL A 130 -28.38 2.10 -20.78
N LEU A 131 -27.25 2.19 -21.48
CA LEU A 131 -27.20 2.22 -22.95
C LEU A 131 -27.80 0.94 -23.56
N LEU A 132 -27.43 -0.23 -23.04
CA LEU A 132 -27.96 -1.51 -23.50
C LEU A 132 -29.47 -1.63 -23.23
N LYS A 133 -29.93 -1.20 -22.05
CA LYS A 133 -31.35 -1.17 -21.68
C LYS A 133 -32.15 -0.23 -22.59
N ALA A 134 -31.60 0.93 -22.93
CA ALA A 134 -32.22 1.87 -23.88
C ALA A 134 -32.27 1.30 -25.31
N ALA A 135 -31.22 0.59 -25.74
CA ALA A 135 -31.22 -0.10 -27.03
C ALA A 135 -32.31 -1.19 -27.10
N ALA A 136 -32.45 -2.00 -26.05
CA ALA A 136 -33.50 -3.02 -26.00
C ALA A 136 -34.91 -2.41 -26.03
N ALA A 137 -35.15 -1.36 -25.25
CA ALA A 137 -36.42 -0.64 -25.23
C ALA A 137 -36.77 -0.08 -26.61
N ARG A 138 -35.80 0.53 -27.31
CA ARG A 138 -35.98 1.03 -28.68
C ARG A 138 -36.21 -0.10 -29.70
N LYS A 139 -35.53 -1.24 -29.56
CA LYS A 139 -35.73 -2.42 -30.43
C LYS A 139 -37.10 -3.06 -30.25
N TRP A 140 -37.66 -2.98 -29.05
CA TRP A 140 -38.97 -3.55 -28.69
C TRP A 140 -40.13 -2.58 -28.81
N ASP A 141 -39.87 -1.29 -29.03
CA ASP A 141 -40.82 -0.19 -29.01
C ASP A 141 -41.62 -0.11 -27.70
N VAL A 142 -40.90 -0.11 -26.57
CA VAL A 142 -41.48 -0.06 -25.21
C VAL A 142 -40.77 0.98 -24.34
N PRO A 143 -41.39 1.46 -23.25
CA PRO A 143 -40.72 2.32 -22.28
C PRO A 143 -39.49 1.65 -21.64
N VAL A 144 -38.40 2.41 -21.48
CA VAL A 144 -37.17 1.95 -20.80
C VAL A 144 -37.46 1.48 -19.37
N SER A 145 -38.46 2.06 -18.69
CA SER A 145 -38.89 1.67 -17.34
C SER A 145 -39.40 0.23 -17.25
N GLU A 146 -39.86 -0.36 -18.36
CA GLU A 146 -40.38 -1.74 -18.41
C GLU A 146 -39.28 -2.79 -18.67
N CYS A 147 -38.04 -2.35 -18.90
CA CYS A 147 -36.90 -3.21 -19.14
C CYS A 147 -36.06 -3.40 -17.85
N SER A 148 -35.51 -4.59 -17.62
CA SER A 148 -34.58 -4.88 -16.52
C SER A 148 -33.34 -5.60 -17.04
N ALA A 149 -32.17 -5.30 -16.48
CA ALA A 149 -30.92 -5.97 -16.82
C ALA A 149 -30.60 -7.05 -15.79
N ALA A 150 -30.18 -8.23 -16.25
CA ALA A 150 -29.69 -9.32 -15.41
C ALA A 150 -28.85 -10.29 -16.26
N SER A 151 -27.79 -10.85 -15.69
CA SER A 151 -26.96 -11.91 -16.30
C SER A 151 -26.62 -11.68 -17.79
N GLY A 152 -26.11 -10.50 -18.13
CA GLY A 152 -25.68 -10.15 -19.49
C GLY A 152 -26.81 -9.99 -20.52
N SER A 153 -28.04 -9.83 -20.04
CA SER A 153 -29.25 -9.72 -20.86
C SER A 153 -30.17 -8.60 -20.38
N ILE A 154 -31.01 -8.12 -21.30
CA ILE A 154 -32.14 -7.25 -20.98
C ILE A 154 -33.43 -8.04 -21.11
N HIS A 155 -34.34 -7.88 -20.15
CA HIS A 155 -35.63 -8.55 -20.05
C HIS A 155 -36.76 -7.52 -20.08
N HIS A 156 -37.83 -7.82 -20.81
CA HIS A 156 -39.07 -7.04 -20.79
C HIS A 156 -40.16 -7.80 -20.03
N GLN A 157 -40.38 -7.43 -18.77
CA GLN A 157 -41.22 -8.17 -17.82
C GLN A 157 -42.63 -8.40 -18.36
N ALA A 158 -43.27 -7.36 -18.93
CA ALA A 158 -44.66 -7.44 -19.39
C ALA A 158 -44.88 -8.44 -20.54
N SER A 159 -43.84 -8.71 -21.35
CA SER A 159 -43.94 -9.62 -22.50
C SER A 159 -43.16 -10.93 -22.35
N GLY A 160 -42.30 -11.05 -21.33
CA GLY A 160 -41.35 -12.17 -21.19
C GLY A 160 -40.18 -12.19 -22.20
N ARG A 161 -40.10 -11.22 -23.13
CA ARG A 161 -39.01 -11.12 -24.12
C ARG A 161 -37.66 -10.88 -23.44
N THR A 162 -36.60 -11.46 -24.00
CA THR A 162 -35.21 -11.31 -23.54
C THR A 162 -34.30 -11.07 -24.75
N LEU A 163 -33.31 -10.19 -24.60
CA LEU A 163 -32.24 -9.95 -25.58
C LEU A 163 -30.88 -9.97 -24.85
N ARG A 164 -29.91 -10.69 -25.40
CA ARG A 164 -28.53 -10.66 -24.88
C ARG A 164 -27.84 -9.35 -25.28
N TYR A 165 -26.83 -8.92 -24.51
CA TYR A 165 -26.10 -7.67 -24.82
C TYR A 165 -25.51 -7.65 -26.22
N VAL A 166 -25.01 -8.78 -26.73
CA VAL A 166 -24.47 -8.89 -28.10
C VAL A 166 -25.47 -8.50 -29.18
N GLU A 167 -26.77 -8.67 -28.94
CA GLU A 167 -27.83 -8.36 -29.90
C GLU A 167 -28.23 -6.87 -29.92
N LEU A 168 -27.61 -6.08 -29.03
CA LEU A 168 -27.92 -4.69 -28.77
C LEU A 168 -26.75 -3.73 -29.09
N LEU A 169 -25.54 -4.25 -29.30
CA LEU A 169 -24.30 -3.47 -29.41
C LEU A 169 -24.36 -2.39 -30.50
N ASP A 170 -24.78 -2.76 -31.71
CA ASP A 170 -24.84 -1.84 -32.86
C ASP A 170 -25.83 -0.69 -32.59
N LEU A 171 -26.98 -1.00 -31.97
CA LEU A 171 -27.97 0.02 -31.63
C LEU A 171 -27.48 0.89 -30.47
N ALA A 172 -26.90 0.28 -29.42
CA ALA A 172 -26.36 0.98 -28.26
C ALA A 172 -25.25 1.97 -28.64
N ALA A 173 -24.42 1.63 -29.64
CA ALA A 173 -23.37 2.52 -30.17
C ALA A 173 -23.90 3.81 -30.81
N THR A 174 -25.17 3.83 -31.25
CA THR A 174 -25.82 5.02 -31.84
C THR A 174 -26.52 5.91 -30.82
N LEU A 175 -26.67 5.45 -29.58
CA LEU A 175 -27.42 6.17 -28.56
C LEU A 175 -26.57 7.26 -27.90
N PRO A 176 -27.20 8.36 -27.45
CA PRO A 176 -26.50 9.38 -26.69
C PRO A 176 -26.00 8.81 -25.36
N VAL A 177 -24.78 9.17 -25.01
CA VAL A 177 -24.17 8.84 -23.72
C VAL A 177 -25.02 9.41 -22.57
N PRO A 178 -25.44 8.60 -21.58
CA PRO A 178 -26.22 9.07 -20.44
C PRO A 178 -25.47 10.13 -19.63
N ALA A 179 -26.19 11.14 -19.12
CA ALA A 179 -25.60 12.06 -18.16
C ALA A 179 -25.39 11.36 -16.81
N VAL A 180 -24.24 11.58 -16.17
CA VAL A 180 -23.90 10.96 -14.88
C VAL A 180 -24.96 11.26 -13.80
N ALA A 181 -25.57 12.45 -13.84
CA ALA A 181 -26.61 12.86 -12.88
C ALA A 181 -27.92 12.04 -13.01
N ASP A 182 -28.14 11.38 -14.15
CA ASP A 182 -29.34 10.57 -14.40
C ASP A 182 -29.11 9.09 -14.04
N LEU A 183 -27.89 8.71 -13.66
CA LEU A 183 -27.57 7.33 -13.31
C LEU A 183 -27.97 7.03 -11.86
N LYS A 184 -28.71 5.92 -11.67
CA LYS A 184 -28.98 5.35 -10.36
C LYS A 184 -27.92 4.30 -10.02
N LEU A 185 -26.93 4.68 -9.21
CA LEU A 185 -25.84 3.79 -8.80
C LEU A 185 -26.25 2.89 -7.62
N LYS A 186 -25.93 1.60 -7.68
CA LYS A 186 -26.05 0.68 -6.52
C LYS A 186 -25.08 1.12 -5.43
N SER A 187 -25.49 1.15 -4.16
CA SER A 187 -24.62 1.63 -3.07
C SER A 187 -24.73 0.88 -1.74
N ARG A 188 -25.76 0.05 -1.54
CA ARG A 188 -25.99 -0.63 -0.26
C ARG A 188 -25.67 -2.11 -0.39
N PRO A 189 -25.12 -2.76 0.65
CA PRO A 189 -24.86 -4.20 0.65
C PRO A 189 -26.07 -5.04 0.21
N ALA A 190 -27.28 -4.66 0.63
CA ALA A 190 -28.51 -5.37 0.29
C ALA A 190 -28.90 -5.31 -1.19
N ASP A 191 -28.33 -4.37 -1.96
CA ASP A 191 -28.61 -4.21 -3.39
C ASP A 191 -27.60 -4.98 -4.27
N PHE A 192 -26.58 -5.62 -3.68
CA PHE A 192 -25.51 -6.31 -4.40
C PHE A 192 -25.76 -7.81 -4.53
N SER A 193 -25.41 -8.39 -5.69
CA SER A 193 -25.47 -9.84 -5.93
C SER A 193 -24.08 -10.49 -6.03
N LEU A 194 -23.09 -9.73 -6.51
CA LEU A 194 -21.70 -10.13 -6.68
C LEU A 194 -20.80 -9.53 -5.59
N LEU A 195 -20.99 -8.26 -5.21
CA LEU A 195 -20.15 -7.63 -4.19
C LEU A 195 -20.39 -8.26 -2.81
N GLY A 196 -19.31 -8.44 -2.05
CA GLY A 196 -19.34 -9.10 -0.74
C GLY A 196 -19.24 -10.63 -0.82
N THR A 197 -19.29 -11.21 -2.01
CA THR A 197 -19.07 -12.64 -2.23
C THR A 197 -17.57 -12.99 -2.29
N PHE A 198 -17.27 -14.29 -2.20
CA PHE A 198 -15.91 -14.79 -2.38
C PHE A 198 -15.61 -15.01 -3.86
N VAL A 199 -14.72 -14.19 -4.43
CA VAL A 199 -14.22 -14.37 -5.80
C VAL A 199 -12.70 -14.51 -5.75
N PRO A 200 -12.11 -15.63 -6.24
CA PRO A 200 -10.67 -15.81 -6.23
C PRO A 200 -9.99 -14.80 -7.15
N GLY A 201 -8.70 -14.55 -6.90
CA GLY A 201 -7.90 -13.63 -7.69
C GLY A 201 -7.83 -14.07 -9.16
N VAL A 202 -8.07 -13.13 -10.08
CA VAL A 202 -8.04 -13.40 -11.54
C VAL A 202 -6.69 -13.91 -12.05
N ASP A 203 -5.61 -13.57 -11.35
CA ASP A 203 -4.25 -14.01 -11.70
C ASP A 203 -3.85 -15.34 -11.02
N ASN A 204 -4.68 -15.91 -10.14
CA ASN A 204 -4.30 -17.07 -9.31
C ASN A 204 -3.86 -18.26 -10.17
N HIS A 205 -4.59 -18.58 -11.25
CA HIS A 205 -4.22 -19.68 -12.14
C HIS A 205 -2.85 -19.43 -12.80
N SER A 206 -2.64 -18.22 -13.33
CA SER A 206 -1.38 -17.81 -13.96
C SER A 206 -0.20 -17.87 -12.98
N ILE A 207 -0.40 -17.45 -11.73
CA ILE A 207 0.62 -17.56 -10.67
C ILE A 207 0.94 -19.02 -10.36
N LEU A 208 -0.08 -19.86 -10.14
CA LEU A 208 0.08 -21.27 -9.78
C LEU A 208 0.75 -22.11 -10.89
N THR A 209 0.61 -21.68 -12.14
CA THR A 209 1.18 -22.37 -13.32
C THR A 209 2.48 -21.74 -13.83
N GLY A 210 2.99 -20.70 -13.16
CA GLY A 210 4.26 -20.06 -13.52
C GLY A 210 4.22 -19.25 -14.82
N GLN A 211 3.06 -18.68 -15.17
CA GLN A 211 2.94 -17.79 -16.33
C GLN A 211 3.66 -16.44 -16.09
N PRO A 212 4.21 -15.81 -17.13
CA PRO A 212 4.94 -14.55 -17.00
C PRO A 212 3.99 -13.39 -16.67
N LEU A 213 4.14 -12.81 -15.48
CA LEU A 213 3.28 -11.73 -14.97
C LEU A 213 4.08 -10.58 -14.34
N PHE A 214 5.22 -10.90 -13.75
CA PHE A 214 6.03 -9.99 -12.95
C PHE A 214 7.02 -9.21 -13.81
N GLY A 215 7.58 -8.13 -13.27
CA GLY A 215 8.50 -7.27 -14.03
C GLY A 215 9.69 -8.04 -14.59
N ALA A 216 10.25 -8.95 -13.78
CA ALA A 216 11.39 -9.79 -14.14
C ALA A 216 11.07 -10.81 -15.24
N ASP A 217 9.79 -11.09 -15.52
CA ASP A 217 9.37 -12.05 -16.56
C ASP A 217 9.43 -11.45 -17.97
N THR A 218 9.58 -10.12 -18.08
CA THR A 218 9.64 -9.43 -19.37
C THR A 218 10.83 -9.94 -20.20
N ARG A 219 10.57 -10.35 -21.45
CA ARG A 219 11.58 -10.77 -22.42
C ARG A 219 11.37 -10.01 -23.72
N LEU A 220 12.45 -9.44 -24.25
CA LEU A 220 12.46 -8.69 -25.52
C LEU A 220 13.61 -9.19 -26.40
N ASP A 221 13.43 -9.06 -27.72
CA ASP A 221 14.45 -9.49 -28.67
C ASP A 221 15.75 -8.68 -28.52
N GLY A 222 16.88 -9.39 -28.42
CA GLY A 222 18.19 -8.76 -28.25
C GLY A 222 18.40 -8.05 -26.91
N MET A 223 17.59 -8.36 -25.89
CA MET A 223 17.69 -7.78 -24.55
C MET A 223 19.01 -8.14 -23.86
N LEU A 224 19.60 -7.18 -23.15
CA LEU A 224 20.76 -7.35 -22.26
C LEU A 224 20.33 -7.25 -20.79
N TYR A 225 21.22 -7.64 -19.88
CA TYR A 225 20.94 -7.65 -18.45
C TYR A 225 21.90 -6.73 -17.71
N ALA A 226 21.36 -5.94 -16.79
CA ALA A 226 22.11 -4.95 -16.04
C ALA A 226 22.09 -5.24 -14.53
N VAL A 227 23.21 -4.97 -13.88
CA VAL A 227 23.33 -4.78 -12.43
C VAL A 227 23.89 -3.39 -12.15
N PHE A 228 23.57 -2.85 -10.98
CA PHE A 228 23.94 -1.49 -10.60
C PHE A 228 24.53 -1.45 -9.19
N GLN A 229 25.83 -1.13 -9.08
CA GLN A 229 26.51 -1.02 -7.79
C GLN A 229 26.45 0.43 -7.30
N LYS A 230 25.79 0.65 -6.16
CA LYS A 230 25.75 1.94 -5.46
C LYS A 230 26.77 1.98 -4.34
N CYS A 231 27.03 3.18 -3.82
CA CYS A 231 27.80 3.36 -2.61
C CYS A 231 27.03 2.78 -1.40
N PRO A 232 27.62 1.90 -0.58
CA PRO A 232 26.97 1.41 0.64
C PRO A 232 26.56 2.53 1.59
N THR A 233 27.36 3.60 1.66
CA THR A 233 27.04 4.80 2.44
C THR A 233 26.08 5.70 1.68
N TYR A 234 24.92 6.01 2.27
CA TYR A 234 23.91 6.83 1.61
C TYR A 234 24.40 8.24 1.28
N GLY A 235 24.17 8.68 0.04
CA GLY A 235 24.67 9.96 -0.48
C GLY A 235 26.13 9.93 -0.95
N GLY A 236 26.81 8.77 -0.90
CA GLY A 236 28.16 8.62 -1.41
C GLY A 236 28.26 8.70 -2.94
N LYS A 237 29.44 9.07 -3.44
CA LYS A 237 29.75 9.26 -4.86
C LYS A 237 30.87 8.34 -5.31
N VAL A 238 30.95 8.06 -6.60
CA VAL A 238 32.07 7.32 -7.20
C VAL A 238 33.24 8.29 -7.38
N ARG A 239 34.38 8.05 -6.72
CA ARG A 239 35.63 8.76 -7.01
C ARG A 239 36.33 8.15 -8.22
N SER A 240 36.46 6.83 -8.23
CA SER A 240 37.00 6.07 -9.37
C SER A 240 36.54 4.61 -9.34
N ALA A 241 36.58 3.93 -10.50
CA ALA A 241 36.24 2.51 -10.61
C ALA A 241 37.01 1.84 -11.75
N ASN A 242 37.30 0.53 -11.64
CA ASN A 242 38.04 -0.25 -12.64
C ASN A 242 37.19 -0.69 -13.87
N THR A 243 36.34 0.19 -14.39
CA THR A 243 35.34 -0.16 -15.43
C THR A 243 35.94 -0.67 -16.75
N GLU A 244 37.17 -0.25 -17.10
CA GLU A 244 37.91 -0.76 -18.27
C GLU A 244 38.32 -2.22 -18.13
N GLU A 245 38.62 -2.69 -16.92
CA GLU A 245 38.90 -4.10 -16.67
C GLU A 245 37.61 -4.93 -16.73
N ILE A 246 36.54 -4.40 -16.13
CA ILE A 246 35.23 -5.07 -16.11
C ILE A 246 34.69 -5.28 -17.52
N ARG A 247 34.84 -4.30 -18.43
CA ARG A 247 34.45 -4.41 -19.85
C ARG A 247 35.14 -5.54 -20.62
N LYS A 248 36.29 -6.03 -20.13
CA LYS A 248 37.04 -7.12 -20.79
C LYS A 248 36.59 -8.51 -20.34
N LEU A 249 35.70 -8.60 -19.35
CA LEU A 249 35.20 -9.87 -18.84
C LEU A 249 34.21 -10.49 -19.84
N SER A 250 34.18 -11.82 -19.89
CA SER A 250 33.36 -12.57 -20.84
C SER A 250 31.87 -12.22 -20.71
N GLY A 251 31.25 -11.87 -21.84
CA GLY A 251 29.83 -11.52 -21.92
C GLY A 251 29.47 -10.13 -21.42
N VAL A 252 30.40 -9.39 -20.80
CA VAL A 252 30.18 -7.99 -20.45
C VAL A 252 30.27 -7.15 -21.71
N THR A 253 29.22 -6.37 -21.96
CA THR A 253 29.13 -5.47 -23.12
C THR A 253 29.48 -4.04 -22.74
N HIS A 254 29.09 -3.60 -21.53
CA HIS A 254 29.31 -2.25 -21.04
C HIS A 254 29.60 -2.27 -19.54
N ALA A 255 30.48 -1.39 -19.08
CA ALA A 255 30.63 -1.04 -17.67
C ALA A 255 31.07 0.43 -17.57
N PHE A 256 30.34 1.22 -16.79
CA PHE A 256 30.54 2.68 -16.77
C PHE A 256 30.02 3.30 -15.47
N VAL A 257 30.62 4.43 -15.11
CA VAL A 257 30.22 5.23 -13.96
C VAL A 257 28.98 6.03 -14.30
N VAL A 258 28.05 6.09 -13.35
CA VAL A 258 26.84 6.88 -13.40
C VAL A 258 26.98 7.96 -12.34
N GLU A 259 27.06 9.21 -12.77
CA GLU A 259 27.28 10.35 -11.86
C GLU A 259 26.10 10.55 -10.89
N GLY A 260 24.89 10.19 -11.32
CA GLY A 260 23.68 10.30 -10.50
C GLY A 260 23.28 11.74 -10.18
N THR A 261 22.53 11.89 -9.10
CA THR A 261 22.02 13.16 -8.57
C THR A 261 22.15 13.17 -7.05
N ASP A 262 22.02 14.34 -6.41
CA ASP A 262 21.98 14.44 -4.95
C ASP A 262 20.59 14.08 -4.36
N ASN A 263 19.63 13.69 -5.20
CA ASN A 263 18.31 13.25 -4.74
C ASN A 263 18.37 11.79 -4.25
N LEU A 264 18.30 11.60 -2.94
CA LEU A 264 18.29 10.28 -2.29
C LEU A 264 17.08 9.39 -2.65
N HIS A 265 16.03 9.96 -3.26
CA HIS A 265 14.89 9.22 -3.82
C HIS A 265 14.95 9.06 -5.35
N GLY A 266 16.07 9.44 -5.97
CA GLY A 266 16.28 9.52 -7.41
C GLY A 266 17.36 8.58 -7.93
N LEU A 267 18.02 9.00 -9.01
CA LEU A 267 19.18 8.30 -9.55
C LEU A 267 20.38 8.56 -8.65
N MET A 268 20.83 7.54 -7.93
CA MET A 268 22.05 7.62 -7.12
C MET A 268 23.31 7.42 -7.97
N PRO A 269 24.45 8.02 -7.58
CA PRO A 269 25.75 7.71 -8.18
C PRO A 269 26.10 6.23 -8.02
N GLY A 270 26.74 5.64 -9.02
CA GLY A 270 27.10 4.23 -8.99
C GLY A 270 27.83 3.74 -10.23
N VAL A 271 27.94 2.43 -10.39
CA VAL A 271 28.54 1.78 -11.56
C VAL A 271 27.53 0.81 -12.15
N ALA A 272 27.19 1.01 -13.43
CA ALA A 272 26.37 0.08 -14.19
C ALA A 272 27.27 -0.95 -14.88
N ILE A 273 26.88 -2.23 -14.84
CA ILE A 273 27.50 -3.33 -15.59
C ILE A 273 26.40 -4.01 -16.40
N VAL A 274 26.61 -4.16 -17.70
CA VAL A 274 25.63 -4.75 -18.62
C VAL A 274 26.24 -5.87 -19.43
N ALA A 275 25.55 -7.01 -19.48
CA ALA A 275 26.03 -8.24 -20.10
C ALA A 275 24.93 -9.00 -20.87
N GLU A 276 25.32 -10.05 -21.60
CA GLU A 276 24.42 -10.92 -22.36
C GLU A 276 23.51 -11.79 -21.48
N SER A 277 23.89 -12.02 -20.22
CA SER A 277 23.08 -12.67 -19.20
C SER A 277 23.23 -11.97 -17.85
N TRP A 278 22.20 -12.07 -17.01
CA TRP A 278 22.26 -11.52 -15.65
C TRP A 278 23.42 -12.11 -14.85
N TRP A 279 23.63 -13.43 -14.95
CA TRP A 279 24.73 -14.12 -14.26
C TRP A 279 26.11 -13.55 -14.62
N GLN A 280 26.35 -13.22 -15.90
CA GLN A 280 27.61 -12.60 -16.32
C GLN A 280 27.77 -11.18 -15.78
N ALA A 281 26.70 -10.39 -15.76
CA ALA A 281 26.72 -9.04 -15.19
C ALA A 281 27.04 -9.08 -13.69
N ASP A 282 26.39 -9.97 -12.95
CA ASP A 282 26.59 -10.11 -11.50
C ASP A 282 27.94 -10.73 -11.14
N SER A 283 28.38 -11.78 -11.85
CA SER A 283 29.73 -12.35 -11.69
C SER A 283 30.83 -11.33 -11.98
N ALA A 284 30.58 -10.38 -12.90
CA ALA A 284 31.51 -9.29 -13.17
C ALA A 284 31.51 -8.24 -12.05
N ARG A 285 30.37 -8.01 -11.40
CA ARG A 285 30.24 -7.11 -10.25
C ARG A 285 31.10 -7.55 -9.07
N GLU A 286 31.29 -8.84 -8.84
CA GLU A 286 32.19 -9.36 -7.79
C GLU A 286 33.67 -8.92 -7.98
N LYS A 287 34.07 -8.58 -9.22
CA LYS A 287 35.42 -8.12 -9.55
C LYS A 287 35.54 -6.60 -9.58
N LEU A 288 34.42 -5.89 -9.41
CA LEU A 288 34.36 -4.44 -9.43
C LEU A 288 35.05 -3.88 -8.18
N ARG A 289 35.96 -2.95 -8.39
CA ARG A 289 36.59 -2.16 -7.34
C ARG A 289 36.19 -0.71 -7.55
N VAL A 290 35.56 -0.13 -6.54
CA VAL A 290 35.13 1.26 -6.54
C VAL A 290 35.77 1.96 -5.35
N ASP A 291 36.39 3.10 -5.62
CA ASP A 291 36.80 4.05 -4.62
C ASP A 291 35.64 5.03 -4.40
N TRP A 292 35.08 5.03 -3.19
CA TRP A 292 33.90 5.82 -2.84
C TRP A 292 34.29 7.11 -2.12
N GLU A 293 33.58 8.18 -2.43
CA GLU A 293 33.60 9.42 -1.67
C GLU A 293 32.36 9.50 -0.78
N THR A 294 32.57 9.53 0.53
CA THR A 294 31.49 9.54 1.53
C THR A 294 31.59 10.76 2.44
N SER A 295 30.47 11.40 2.74
CA SER A 295 30.40 12.61 3.59
C SER A 295 29.64 12.41 4.90
N HIS A 296 29.04 11.24 5.12
CA HIS A 296 28.18 10.95 6.26
C HIS A 296 28.52 9.59 6.86
N ALA A 297 28.24 9.40 8.14
CA ALA A 297 28.55 8.19 8.88
C ALA A 297 27.45 7.84 9.90
N ASP A 298 26.19 7.89 9.45
CA ASP A 298 25.03 7.55 10.26
C ASP A 298 25.20 6.17 10.93
N SER A 299 24.86 6.08 12.21
CA SER A 299 24.92 4.82 12.94
C SER A 299 23.81 4.72 13.99
N THR A 300 23.32 3.51 14.23
CA THR A 300 22.28 3.27 15.24
C THR A 300 22.75 3.69 16.63
N ALA A 301 24.02 3.45 16.96
CA ALA A 301 24.60 3.86 18.24
C ALA A 301 24.60 5.39 18.43
N ASP A 302 24.85 6.16 17.37
CA ASP A 302 24.75 7.62 17.42
C ASP A 302 23.30 8.09 17.57
N PHE A 303 22.37 7.48 16.84
CA PHE A 303 20.95 7.80 16.93
C PHE A 303 20.39 7.56 18.33
N ASP A 304 20.69 6.42 18.95
CA ASP A 304 20.28 6.11 20.32
C ASP A 304 20.83 7.13 21.33
N ARG A 305 22.11 7.51 21.18
CA ARG A 305 22.75 8.52 22.03
C ARG A 305 22.10 9.90 21.90
N ARG A 306 21.80 10.32 20.67
CA ARG A 306 21.13 11.61 20.39
C ARG A 306 19.70 11.61 20.90
N ALA A 307 18.95 10.53 20.71
CA ALA A 307 17.59 10.39 21.24
C ALA A 307 17.57 10.49 22.76
N ALA A 308 18.49 9.81 23.46
CA ALA A 308 18.59 9.87 24.92
C ALA A 308 18.95 11.27 25.45
N ALA A 309 19.67 12.09 24.67
CA ALA A 309 19.92 13.49 25.00
C ALA A 309 18.66 14.35 24.79
N LEU A 310 18.02 14.21 23.63
CA LEU A 310 16.80 14.95 23.25
C LEU A 310 15.63 14.66 24.19
N ALA A 311 15.54 13.45 24.76
CA ALA A 311 14.51 13.07 25.73
C ALA A 311 14.49 13.94 27.00
N LYS A 312 15.59 14.64 27.29
CA LYS A 312 15.73 15.54 28.45
C LYS A 312 15.38 16.99 28.11
N GLU A 313 15.17 17.28 26.83
CA GLU A 313 14.81 18.60 26.35
C GLU A 313 13.29 18.75 26.24
N THR A 314 12.81 19.98 26.08
CA THR A 314 11.37 20.23 25.89
C THR A 314 10.87 19.76 24.53
N GLY A 315 11.69 19.83 23.48
CA GLY A 315 11.22 19.62 22.11
C GLY A 315 10.26 20.72 21.61
N GLU A 316 9.90 20.65 20.34
CA GLU A 316 8.97 21.57 19.69
C GLU A 316 7.51 21.16 19.96
N VAL A 317 6.68 22.09 20.44
CA VAL A 317 5.25 21.82 20.68
C VAL A 317 4.50 21.73 19.35
N GLN A 318 3.98 20.54 19.04
CA GLN A 318 3.18 20.26 17.84
C GLN A 318 1.68 20.47 18.10
N ARG A 319 1.22 20.18 19.33
CA ARG A 319 -0.14 20.44 19.81
C ARG A 319 -0.13 20.58 21.33
N ALA A 320 -0.96 21.48 21.85
CA ALA A 320 -1.25 21.61 23.28
C ALA A 320 -2.73 21.96 23.47
N ASP A 321 -3.43 21.12 24.22
CA ASP A 321 -4.83 21.27 24.61
C ASP A 321 -4.88 21.36 26.14
N GLY A 322 -5.54 22.39 26.68
CA GLY A 322 -5.65 22.61 28.13
C GLY A 322 -4.32 22.86 28.86
N ALA A 323 -4.35 22.84 30.19
CA ALA A 323 -3.19 23.00 31.06
C ALA A 323 -2.62 21.64 31.51
N VAL A 324 -1.66 21.09 30.76
CA VAL A 324 -1.12 19.73 30.98
C VAL A 324 -0.36 19.62 32.30
N GLU A 325 0.48 20.59 32.63
CA GLU A 325 1.27 20.60 33.86
C GLU A 325 0.40 20.61 35.12
N GLU A 326 -0.61 21.48 35.13
CA GLU A 326 -1.55 21.60 36.26
C GLU A 326 -2.36 20.31 36.43
N ALA A 327 -2.83 19.72 35.33
CA ALA A 327 -3.60 18.49 35.35
C ALA A 327 -2.76 17.28 35.78
N LEU A 328 -1.49 17.20 35.38
CA LEU A 328 -0.56 16.17 35.86
C LEU A 328 -0.27 16.33 37.35
N ALA A 329 -0.06 17.56 37.83
CA ALA A 329 0.16 17.83 39.26
C ALA A 329 -1.07 17.51 40.13
N ALA A 330 -2.28 17.64 39.57
CA ALA A 330 -3.54 17.34 40.25
C ALA A 330 -3.99 15.87 40.12
N SER A 331 -3.26 15.04 39.36
CA SER A 331 -3.62 13.64 39.12
C SER A 331 -3.42 12.80 40.38
N GLU A 332 -4.35 11.89 40.66
CA GLU A 332 -4.23 10.93 41.77
C GLU A 332 -3.11 9.93 41.51
N LYS A 333 -2.92 9.57 40.24
CA LYS A 333 -1.84 8.69 39.80
C LYS A 333 -1.24 9.18 38.50
N VAL A 334 0.08 9.15 38.41
CA VAL A 334 0.84 9.44 37.19
C VAL A 334 1.52 8.16 36.72
N VAL A 335 1.41 7.88 35.42
CA VAL A 335 2.00 6.72 34.76
C VAL A 335 2.98 7.22 33.71
N GLU A 336 4.21 6.70 33.73
CA GLU A 336 5.26 7.09 32.79
C GLU A 336 5.89 5.87 32.14
N ALA A 337 6.15 5.94 30.84
CA ALA A 337 6.86 4.91 30.11
C ALA A 337 7.56 5.48 28.87
N SER A 338 8.59 4.78 28.40
CA SER A 338 9.26 5.08 27.14
C SER A 338 9.18 3.89 26.20
N TYR A 339 8.95 4.14 24.91
CA TYR A 339 8.80 3.12 23.88
C TYR A 339 9.74 3.36 22.70
N TYR A 340 10.18 2.29 22.05
CA TYR A 340 11.05 2.32 20.87
C TYR A 340 10.58 1.33 19.80
N TYR A 341 10.65 1.76 18.54
CA TYR A 341 10.63 0.84 17.40
C TYR A 341 11.80 1.13 16.45
N PRO A 342 12.38 0.09 15.82
CA PRO A 342 13.56 0.22 14.98
C PRO A 342 13.21 0.58 13.54
N PHE A 343 14.24 0.84 12.75
CA PHE A 343 14.12 0.84 11.30
C PHE A 343 13.81 -0.58 10.84
N VAL A 344 13.01 -0.72 9.78
CA VAL A 344 12.74 -2.02 9.17
C VAL A 344 12.72 -1.91 7.65
N SER A 345 13.18 -2.98 6.99
CA SER A 345 13.09 -3.16 5.56
C SER A 345 11.69 -3.65 5.16
N HIS A 346 11.29 -3.36 3.93
CA HIS A 346 10.09 -3.91 3.31
C HIS A 346 10.19 -5.39 3.03
N ALA A 347 11.40 -5.88 2.72
CA ALA A 347 11.68 -7.28 2.44
C ALA A 347 10.71 -7.91 1.40
N ASN A 348 10.24 -7.14 0.40
CA ASN A 348 9.35 -7.64 -0.65
C ASN A 348 10.00 -8.79 -1.42
N MET A 349 9.29 -9.91 -1.60
CA MET A 349 9.85 -11.14 -2.18
C MET A 349 10.54 -10.94 -3.54
N GLU A 350 9.94 -10.16 -4.45
CA GLU A 350 10.55 -9.75 -5.72
C GLU A 350 11.42 -8.50 -5.52
N PRO A 351 12.77 -8.58 -5.59
CA PRO A 351 13.64 -7.41 -5.54
C PRO A 351 13.34 -6.41 -6.67
N GLN A 352 13.88 -5.19 -6.55
CA GLN A 352 13.66 -4.18 -7.58
C GLN A 352 14.15 -4.64 -8.95
N ASN A 353 13.32 -4.40 -9.97
CA ASN A 353 13.64 -4.73 -11.34
C ASN A 353 12.86 -3.82 -12.29
N CYS A 354 13.42 -3.59 -13.47
CA CYS A 354 12.74 -2.88 -14.54
C CYS A 354 13.37 -3.23 -15.88
N THR A 355 12.53 -3.48 -16.88
CA THR A 355 12.96 -3.58 -18.27
C THR A 355 12.71 -2.24 -18.96
N ALA A 356 13.70 -1.73 -19.68
CA ALA A 356 13.62 -0.44 -20.36
C ALA A 356 14.20 -0.52 -21.78
N LEU A 357 13.60 0.22 -22.70
CA LEU A 357 14.04 0.38 -24.08
C LEU A 357 13.95 1.86 -24.48
N TYR A 358 15.09 2.42 -24.87
CA TYR A 358 15.15 3.76 -25.45
C TYR A 358 15.26 3.67 -26.97
N HIS A 359 14.20 4.09 -27.66
CA HIS A 359 14.08 4.06 -29.11
C HIS A 359 14.89 5.17 -29.77
N GLU A 360 15.33 4.95 -31.01
CA GLU A 360 16.02 5.98 -31.81
C GLU A 360 15.16 7.23 -32.03
N SER A 361 13.83 7.08 -32.04
CA SER A 361 12.85 8.16 -32.12
C SER A 361 12.83 9.09 -30.90
N GLY A 362 13.57 8.74 -29.83
CA GLY A 362 13.56 9.46 -28.56
C GLY A 362 12.45 9.04 -27.59
N LYS A 363 11.67 8.00 -27.93
CA LYS A 363 10.67 7.38 -27.05
C LYS A 363 11.35 6.46 -26.04
N MET A 364 10.92 6.51 -24.78
CA MET A 364 11.26 5.55 -23.73
C MET A 364 10.08 4.62 -23.47
N GLU A 365 10.33 3.32 -23.40
CA GLU A 365 9.35 2.31 -23.04
C GLU A 365 9.85 1.46 -21.88
N LEU A 366 9.00 1.27 -20.86
CA LEU A 366 9.35 0.52 -19.66
C LEU A 366 8.31 -0.54 -19.33
N TRP A 367 8.76 -1.64 -18.73
CA TRP A 367 7.96 -2.64 -18.03
C TRP A 367 8.40 -2.63 -16.56
N ALA A 368 7.52 -2.19 -15.68
CA ALA A 368 7.90 -1.88 -14.30
C ALA A 368 6.83 -2.32 -13.28
N PRO A 369 7.23 -3.07 -12.23
CA PRO A 369 6.36 -3.42 -11.12
C PRO A 369 6.26 -2.23 -10.14
N SER A 370 5.69 -1.10 -10.57
CA SER A 370 5.60 0.12 -9.76
C SER A 370 4.23 0.29 -9.09
N GLN A 371 4.22 0.63 -7.79
CA GLN A 371 3.00 1.04 -7.09
C GLN A 371 2.57 2.47 -7.47
N ASN A 372 3.47 3.29 -8.00
CA ASN A 372 3.21 4.68 -8.41
C ASN A 372 3.91 5.01 -9.75
N PRO A 373 3.47 4.40 -10.86
CA PRO A 373 4.15 4.50 -12.15
C PRO A 373 4.23 5.93 -12.69
N LYS A 374 3.26 6.80 -12.36
CA LYS A 374 3.29 8.22 -12.77
C LYS A 374 4.47 8.96 -12.15
N SER A 375 4.75 8.74 -10.87
CA SER A 375 5.92 9.36 -10.22
C SER A 375 7.23 8.87 -10.84
N GLY A 376 7.31 7.59 -11.20
CA GLY A 376 8.45 7.05 -11.96
C GLY A 376 8.62 7.74 -13.32
N ARG A 377 7.53 7.93 -14.07
CA ARG A 377 7.52 8.67 -15.34
C ARG A 377 8.06 10.10 -15.19
N SER A 378 7.56 10.85 -14.21
CA SER A 378 8.01 12.22 -13.95
C SER A 378 9.47 12.29 -13.52
N LEU A 379 9.92 11.34 -12.69
CA LEU A 379 11.32 11.27 -12.25
C LEU A 379 12.28 10.96 -13.41
N ILE A 380 11.92 10.01 -14.29
CA ILE A 380 12.67 9.72 -15.51
C ILE A 380 12.73 10.93 -16.43
N ALA A 381 11.61 11.62 -16.63
CA ALA A 381 11.54 12.83 -17.46
C ALA A 381 12.51 13.91 -16.96
N GLY A 382 12.51 14.16 -15.64
CA GLY A 382 13.40 15.14 -15.02
C GLY A 382 14.88 14.76 -15.12
N VAL A 383 15.23 13.50 -14.87
CA VAL A 383 16.63 13.03 -14.90
C VAL A 383 17.18 12.92 -16.33
N LEU A 384 16.38 12.49 -17.30
CA LEU A 384 16.85 12.29 -18.67
C LEU A 384 16.62 13.50 -19.58
N GLY A 385 15.82 14.48 -19.15
CA GLY A 385 15.45 15.64 -19.96
C GLY A 385 14.52 15.31 -21.13
N ILE A 386 13.76 14.21 -21.05
CA ILE A 386 12.82 13.79 -22.10
C ILE A 386 11.37 14.12 -21.71
N PRO A 387 10.48 14.52 -22.64
CA PRO A 387 9.08 14.84 -22.30
C PRO A 387 8.32 13.63 -21.75
N GLU A 388 7.47 13.82 -20.72
CA GLU A 388 6.67 12.72 -20.14
C GLU A 388 5.83 11.95 -21.18
N LYS A 389 5.28 12.64 -22.19
CA LYS A 389 4.50 12.01 -23.27
C LYS A 389 5.31 11.04 -24.15
N GLN A 390 6.64 11.10 -24.08
CA GLN A 390 7.55 10.17 -24.77
C GLN A 390 7.92 8.98 -23.89
N ILE A 391 7.40 8.88 -22.67
CA ILE A 391 7.68 7.80 -21.74
C ILE A 391 6.42 6.96 -21.57
N HIS A 392 6.46 5.73 -22.10
CA HIS A 392 5.40 4.75 -21.95
C HIS A 392 5.76 3.75 -20.84
N VAL A 393 4.82 3.49 -19.93
CA VAL A 393 5.02 2.55 -18.82
C VAL A 393 3.96 1.45 -18.89
N ASN A 394 4.40 0.24 -19.21
CA ASN A 394 3.66 -0.99 -19.09
C ASN A 394 3.71 -1.43 -17.61
N ILE A 395 2.55 -1.43 -16.95
CA ILE A 395 2.43 -1.81 -15.53
C ILE A 395 2.42 -3.34 -15.44
N THR A 396 3.49 -3.93 -14.91
CA THR A 396 3.57 -5.37 -14.66
C THR A 396 3.03 -5.70 -13.26
N ARG A 397 2.71 -6.97 -13.01
CA ARG A 397 2.32 -7.42 -11.66
C ARG A 397 3.50 -7.24 -10.71
N ILE A 398 3.21 -6.91 -9.46
CA ILE A 398 4.23 -6.61 -8.45
C ILE A 398 4.37 -7.79 -7.49
N GLY A 399 5.58 -8.31 -7.31
CA GLY A 399 5.89 -9.44 -6.41
C GLY A 399 6.07 -9.01 -4.95
N GLY A 400 5.12 -8.22 -4.43
CA GLY A 400 5.21 -7.55 -3.15
C GLY A 400 5.85 -6.16 -3.25
N GLY A 401 5.34 -5.23 -2.48
CA GLY A 401 5.84 -3.84 -2.48
C GLY A 401 5.81 -3.21 -1.11
N PHE A 402 4.70 -3.38 -0.36
CA PHE A 402 4.57 -2.92 1.04
C PHE A 402 4.91 -1.43 1.25
N GLY A 403 4.98 -0.64 0.18
CA GLY A 403 5.41 0.76 0.17
C GLY A 403 6.77 1.01 -0.52
N ARG A 404 7.66 0.01 -0.61
CA ARG A 404 8.97 0.12 -1.28
C ARG A 404 8.86 0.58 -2.72
N LYS A 405 7.90 0.02 -3.47
CA LYS A 405 7.73 0.30 -4.90
C LYS A 405 6.86 1.53 -5.18
N LEU A 406 6.58 2.35 -4.15
CA LEU A 406 6.11 3.74 -4.34
C LEU A 406 7.25 4.68 -4.73
N VAL A 407 8.48 4.32 -4.36
CA VAL A 407 9.71 5.00 -4.81
C VAL A 407 10.23 4.27 -6.05
N ASN A 408 10.60 5.04 -7.08
CA ASN A 408 10.87 4.53 -8.43
C ASN A 408 12.33 4.76 -8.87
N ASP A 409 13.25 4.70 -7.92
CA ASP A 409 14.70 4.80 -8.13
C ASP A 409 15.20 3.78 -9.18
N PHE A 410 14.78 2.52 -9.04
CA PHE A 410 15.12 1.44 -9.94
C PHE A 410 14.61 1.64 -11.39
N MET A 411 13.49 2.35 -11.58
CA MET A 411 13.00 2.65 -12.93
C MET A 411 13.89 3.67 -13.63
N VAL A 412 14.43 4.63 -12.88
CA VAL A 412 15.31 5.68 -13.42
C VAL A 412 16.68 5.12 -13.75
N GLU A 413 17.20 4.23 -12.91
CA GLU A 413 18.43 3.47 -13.20
C GLU A 413 18.30 2.71 -14.53
N ALA A 414 17.23 1.93 -14.69
CA ALA A 414 16.98 1.19 -15.92
C ALA A 414 16.84 2.13 -17.13
N ALA A 415 16.09 3.23 -17.00
CA ALA A 415 15.90 4.21 -18.07
C ALA A 415 17.22 4.89 -18.47
N TRP A 416 18.06 5.25 -17.49
CA TRP A 416 19.35 5.89 -17.73
C TRP A 416 20.32 4.93 -18.45
N ILE A 417 20.39 3.67 -18.01
CA ILE A 417 21.20 2.62 -18.65
C ILE A 417 20.70 2.35 -20.07
N ALA A 418 19.39 2.19 -20.28
CA ALA A 418 18.80 1.95 -21.61
C ALA A 418 19.09 3.09 -22.59
N ARG A 419 19.08 4.34 -22.10
CA ARG A 419 19.42 5.53 -22.91
C ARG A 419 20.87 5.48 -23.41
N GLU A 420 21.79 5.07 -22.56
CA GLU A 420 23.21 4.96 -22.93
C GLU A 420 23.45 3.84 -23.94
N ILE A 421 22.83 2.68 -23.71
CA ILE A 421 23.14 1.45 -24.47
C ILE A 421 22.36 1.34 -25.78
N ARG A 422 21.21 2.00 -25.90
CA ARG A 422 20.35 1.96 -27.11
C ARG A 422 19.93 0.54 -27.51
N ARG A 423 19.72 -0.32 -26.51
CA ARG A 423 19.18 -1.68 -26.61
C ARG A 423 18.17 -1.91 -25.48
N PRO A 424 17.27 -2.90 -25.60
CA PRO A 424 16.47 -3.30 -24.46
C PRO A 424 17.38 -3.83 -23.35
N ILE A 425 17.20 -3.34 -22.12
CA ILE A 425 17.92 -3.85 -20.94
C ILE A 425 16.92 -4.22 -19.85
N GLN A 426 17.22 -5.28 -19.10
CA GLN A 426 16.56 -5.58 -17.84
C GLN A 426 17.53 -5.36 -16.69
N LEU A 427 17.23 -4.36 -15.85
CA LEU A 427 17.89 -4.18 -14.56
C LEU A 427 17.22 -5.10 -13.54
N GLN A 428 18.02 -5.88 -12.82
CA GLN A 428 17.56 -6.74 -11.74
C GLN A 428 18.51 -6.61 -10.55
N TRP A 429 17.97 -6.14 -9.44
CA TRP A 429 18.69 -6.06 -8.16
C TRP A 429 18.77 -7.44 -7.50
N THR A 430 19.83 -7.65 -6.72
CA THR A 430 19.91 -8.75 -5.75
C THR A 430 19.13 -8.42 -4.48
N ARG A 431 18.97 -9.41 -3.58
CA ARG A 431 18.35 -9.18 -2.27
C ARG A 431 19.20 -8.22 -1.44
N GLU A 432 20.52 -8.35 -1.52
CA GLU A 432 21.49 -7.52 -0.83
C GLU A 432 21.40 -6.06 -1.29
N ASP A 433 21.19 -5.82 -2.59
CA ASP A 433 20.92 -4.47 -3.09
C ASP A 433 19.58 -3.91 -2.57
N ASP A 434 18.52 -4.74 -2.58
CA ASP A 434 17.19 -4.35 -2.13
C ASP A 434 17.16 -4.00 -0.64
N MET A 435 17.86 -4.78 0.19
CA MET A 435 17.97 -4.53 1.63
C MET A 435 18.95 -3.43 1.96
N GLY A 436 20.09 -3.34 1.28
CA GLY A 436 21.10 -2.30 1.52
C GLY A 436 20.72 -0.92 0.96
N HIS A 437 19.80 -0.86 0.01
CA HIS A 437 19.29 0.37 -0.61
C HIS A 437 17.75 0.44 -0.58
N ASP A 438 17.18 0.00 0.54
CA ASP A 438 15.76 0.19 0.85
C ASP A 438 15.45 1.67 1.19
N PHE A 439 14.16 2.00 1.20
CA PHE A 439 13.60 3.19 1.81
C PHE A 439 12.90 2.79 3.11
N TYR A 440 13.67 2.60 4.17
CA TYR A 440 13.21 1.96 5.41
C TYR A 440 12.02 2.66 6.07
N ARG A 441 11.22 1.89 6.81
CA ARG A 441 10.37 2.49 7.87
C ARG A 441 11.31 3.12 8.89
N PRO A 442 11.14 4.39 9.27
CA PRO A 442 12.02 5.03 10.25
C PRO A 442 11.83 4.45 11.66
N ALA A 443 12.91 4.48 12.46
CA ALA A 443 12.83 4.29 13.90
C ALA A 443 12.24 5.53 14.60
N ALA A 444 11.77 5.36 15.84
CA ALA A 444 11.44 6.49 16.70
C ALA A 444 11.46 6.09 18.19
N TRP A 445 11.54 7.11 19.04
CA TRP A 445 11.43 7.00 20.49
C TRP A 445 10.25 7.82 20.99
N HIS A 446 9.53 7.26 21.96
CA HIS A 446 8.37 7.86 22.59
C HIS A 446 8.63 7.98 24.08
N HIS A 447 8.30 9.13 24.66
CA HIS A 447 8.22 9.30 26.11
C HIS A 447 6.81 9.77 26.46
N PHE A 448 6.13 8.99 27.29
CA PHE A 448 4.74 9.21 27.65
C PHE A 448 4.59 9.46 29.13
N THR A 449 3.73 10.41 29.48
CA THR A 449 3.25 10.65 30.84
C THR A 449 1.72 10.78 30.79
N ALA A 450 1.00 9.95 31.54
CA ALA A 450 -0.46 10.02 31.68
C ALA A 450 -0.85 10.30 33.13
N GLY A 451 -1.77 11.24 33.32
CA GLY A 451 -2.38 11.55 34.62
C GLY A 451 -3.77 10.95 34.73
N LEU A 452 -4.03 10.21 35.80
CA LEU A 452 -5.32 9.60 36.14
C LEU A 452 -6.03 10.42 37.23
N ASP A 453 -7.31 10.69 37.03
CA ASP A 453 -8.19 11.23 38.07
C ASP A 453 -8.61 10.15 39.08
N GLY A 454 -9.29 10.55 40.16
CA GLY A 454 -9.76 9.60 41.18
C GLY A 454 -10.88 8.65 40.77
N ALA A 455 -11.37 8.76 39.53
CA ALA A 455 -12.25 7.77 38.91
C ALA A 455 -11.47 6.81 37.99
N GLY A 456 -10.13 6.87 37.96
CA GLY A 456 -9.30 6.07 37.08
C GLY A 456 -9.45 6.44 35.61
N ARG A 457 -9.79 7.70 35.30
CA ARG A 457 -9.88 8.21 33.92
C ARG A 457 -8.65 9.03 33.59
N MET A 458 -8.17 8.91 32.34
CA MET A 458 -7.06 9.72 31.85
C MET A 458 -7.49 11.18 31.72
N ALA A 459 -6.93 12.03 32.58
CA ALA A 459 -7.17 13.47 32.64
C ALA A 459 -6.08 14.25 31.90
N ALA A 460 -4.84 13.77 31.91
CA ALA A 460 -3.74 14.39 31.19
C ALA A 460 -2.93 13.36 30.40
N PHE A 461 -2.41 13.76 29.25
CA PHE A 461 -1.50 12.96 28.44
C PHE A 461 -0.45 13.84 27.75
N ASP A 462 0.81 13.66 28.15
CA ASP A 462 1.99 14.29 27.54
C ASP A 462 2.77 13.26 26.74
N HIS A 463 3.11 13.61 25.49
CA HIS A 463 3.92 12.78 24.61
C HIS A 463 5.07 13.60 24.04
N HIS A 464 6.32 13.16 24.29
CA HIS A 464 7.50 13.61 23.57
C HIS A 464 7.93 12.57 22.56
N PHE A 465 7.80 12.90 21.29
CA PHE A 465 8.15 12.08 20.14
C PHE A 465 9.52 12.47 19.60
N ILE A 466 10.45 11.53 19.50
CA ILE A 466 11.78 11.76 18.92
C ILE A 466 11.88 10.94 17.65
N THR A 467 12.11 11.62 16.53
CA THR A 467 12.07 11.03 15.20
C THR A 467 13.19 11.59 14.32
N PHE A 468 13.15 11.32 13.02
CA PHE A 468 14.19 11.71 12.07
C PHE A 468 13.78 12.88 11.19
N GLY A 469 14.76 13.71 10.85
CA GLY A 469 14.62 14.83 9.93
C GLY A 469 15.76 14.91 8.93
N ARG A 470 15.58 15.75 7.91
CA ARG A 470 16.61 16.15 6.96
C ARG A 470 16.38 17.59 6.57
N ASN A 471 17.41 18.42 6.70
CA ASN A 471 17.35 19.86 6.35
C ASN A 471 16.23 20.60 7.11
N GLY A 472 15.98 20.23 8.37
CA GLY A 472 14.94 20.85 9.20
C GLY A 472 13.51 20.39 8.92
N GLU A 473 13.29 19.45 8.00
CA GLU A 473 11.99 18.84 7.74
C GLU A 473 11.95 17.38 8.22
N THR A 474 10.79 16.89 8.64
CA THR A 474 10.63 15.47 8.98
C THR A 474 10.69 14.62 7.71
N ILE A 475 11.50 13.56 7.72
CA ILE A 475 11.64 12.68 6.54
C ILE A 475 10.41 11.82 6.30
N SER A 476 10.30 11.25 5.10
CA SER A 476 9.16 10.40 4.70
C SER A 476 8.95 9.25 5.69
N GLY A 477 7.70 9.05 6.11
CA GLY A 477 7.32 7.99 7.06
C GLY A 477 7.65 8.29 8.54
N ALA A 478 8.40 9.35 8.85
CA ALA A 478 8.87 9.66 10.20
C ALA A 478 7.94 10.61 10.98
N GLY A 479 6.91 11.16 10.32
CA GLY A 479 5.99 12.11 10.90
C GLY A 479 4.88 11.49 11.76
N LEU A 480 4.45 12.25 12.76
CA LEU A 480 3.27 11.96 13.58
C LEU A 480 2.29 13.12 13.49
N SER A 481 1.04 12.84 13.14
CA SER A 481 0.01 13.88 13.07
C SER A 481 -0.24 14.49 14.46
N PRO A 482 -0.26 15.82 14.62
CA PRO A 482 -0.65 16.45 15.88
C PRO A 482 -2.08 16.13 16.30
N ASN A 483 -2.92 15.71 15.33
CA ASN A 483 -4.28 15.27 15.58
C ASN A 483 -4.38 13.75 15.69
N HIS A 484 -3.28 13.02 15.90
CA HIS A 484 -3.36 11.58 16.11
C HIS A 484 -4.10 11.24 17.41
N TYR A 485 -4.72 10.06 17.48
CA TYR A 485 -5.31 9.53 18.72
C TYR A 485 -4.28 9.58 19.87
N PRO A 486 -4.65 10.01 21.10
CA PRO A 486 -6.00 10.32 21.59
C PRO A 486 -6.34 11.81 21.57
N ALA A 487 -5.71 12.61 20.71
CA ALA A 487 -5.94 14.05 20.69
C ALA A 487 -7.44 14.37 20.50
N GLY A 488 -7.99 15.29 21.29
CA GLY A 488 -9.43 15.56 21.35
C GLY A 488 -10.25 14.60 22.22
N LEU A 489 -9.67 13.52 22.75
CA LEU A 489 -10.31 12.58 23.68
C LEU A 489 -9.78 12.67 25.12
N VAL A 490 -8.71 13.46 25.33
CA VAL A 490 -8.15 13.77 26.66
C VAL A 490 -8.25 15.28 26.87
N PRO A 491 -8.72 15.77 28.03
CA PRO A 491 -8.94 17.20 28.24
C PRO A 491 -7.65 18.01 28.26
N HIS A 492 -6.56 17.40 28.74
CA HIS A 492 -5.24 18.01 28.80
C HIS A 492 -4.25 17.17 27.99
N PHE A 493 -3.95 17.58 26.76
CA PHE A 493 -3.11 16.81 25.84
C PHE A 493 -1.96 17.66 25.31
N ARG A 494 -0.75 17.11 25.28
CA ARG A 494 0.37 17.75 24.60
C ARG A 494 1.20 16.77 23.79
N LEU A 495 1.53 17.15 22.57
CA LEU A 495 2.50 16.49 21.71
C LEU A 495 3.70 17.41 21.49
N ARG A 496 4.89 16.91 21.79
CA ARG A 496 6.19 17.56 21.56
C ARG A 496 7.01 16.71 20.60
N GLN A 497 7.84 17.33 19.76
CA GLN A 497 8.69 16.63 18.81
C GLN A 497 10.14 17.11 18.87
N SER A 498 11.09 16.18 18.80
CA SER A 498 12.49 16.46 18.48
C SER A 498 12.94 15.64 17.28
N THR A 499 13.89 16.16 16.50
CA THR A 499 14.36 15.51 15.26
C THR A 499 15.86 15.22 15.28
N ILE A 500 16.23 14.07 14.71
CA ILE A 500 17.60 13.63 14.48
C ILE A 500 17.87 13.70 12.97
N GLU A 501 18.79 14.57 12.56
CA GLU A 501 19.26 14.65 11.16
C GLU A 501 19.90 13.32 10.71
N THR A 502 19.54 12.84 9.52
CA THR A 502 20.01 11.58 8.92
C THR A 502 20.01 11.57 7.38
N ASN A 503 20.93 10.83 6.77
CA ASN A 503 20.97 10.52 5.35
C ASN A 503 20.38 9.15 4.98
N VAL A 504 20.01 8.34 5.98
CA VAL A 504 19.29 7.08 5.74
C VAL A 504 18.01 7.36 4.92
N PRO A 505 17.82 6.75 3.75
CA PRO A 505 16.60 6.89 2.98
C PRO A 505 15.43 6.23 3.70
N THR A 506 14.31 6.93 3.81
CA THR A 506 13.10 6.40 4.42
C THR A 506 11.92 6.54 3.48
N GLY A 507 10.92 5.69 3.65
CA GLY A 507 9.76 5.68 2.76
C GLY A 507 8.49 5.26 3.47
N PRO A 508 7.36 5.32 2.74
CA PRO A 508 6.14 4.70 3.21
C PRO A 508 6.41 3.20 3.36
N TRP A 509 6.26 2.68 4.57
CA TRP A 509 6.15 1.25 4.86
C TRP A 509 4.71 0.98 5.29
N ARG A 510 4.14 -0.19 4.94
CA ARG A 510 2.71 -0.50 5.07
C ARG A 510 2.08 0.10 6.34
N SER A 511 1.08 0.97 6.14
CA SER A 511 0.52 1.86 7.16
C SER A 511 1.57 2.86 7.70
N PRO A 512 2.02 3.84 6.88
CA PRO A 512 3.18 4.69 7.20
C PRO A 512 3.01 5.42 8.54
N GLY A 513 3.96 5.21 9.45
CA GLY A 513 3.90 5.68 10.84
C GLY A 513 2.93 4.88 11.71
N HIS A 514 1.69 4.69 11.24
CA HIS A 514 0.59 4.02 11.95
C HIS A 514 0.94 2.60 12.42
N SER A 515 1.62 1.80 11.60
CA SER A 515 2.10 0.45 11.98
C SER A 515 3.07 0.45 13.17
N ALA A 516 3.71 1.58 13.43
CA ALA A 516 4.77 1.71 14.43
C ALA A 516 4.28 2.41 15.70
N TYR A 517 3.74 3.63 15.61
CA TYR A 517 3.32 4.34 16.81
C TYR A 517 2.06 3.73 17.44
N CYS A 518 1.22 2.99 16.71
CA CYS A 518 0.09 2.28 17.31
C CYS A 518 0.58 1.31 18.40
N PHE A 519 1.72 0.63 18.18
CA PHE A 519 2.36 -0.21 19.21
C PHE A 519 2.65 0.59 20.48
N ALA A 520 3.31 1.75 20.37
CA ALA A 520 3.67 2.56 21.52
C ALA A 520 2.44 3.06 22.30
N TYR A 521 1.46 3.63 21.60
CA TYR A 521 0.25 4.20 22.21
C TYR A 521 -0.65 3.12 22.83
N GLN A 522 -1.00 2.07 22.09
CA GLN A 522 -1.93 1.05 22.58
C GLN A 522 -1.31 0.16 23.65
N SER A 523 0.01 -0.05 23.64
CA SER A 523 0.69 -0.74 24.74
C SER A 523 0.76 0.14 25.99
N PHE A 524 1.06 1.44 25.85
CA PHE A 524 1.07 2.35 26.99
C PHE A 524 -0.33 2.50 27.61
N PHE A 525 -1.39 2.60 26.80
CA PHE A 525 -2.75 2.70 27.32
C PHE A 525 -3.24 1.42 28.00
N ASP A 526 -2.67 0.27 27.66
CA ASP A 526 -2.83 -0.96 28.44
C ASP A 526 -2.24 -0.82 29.85
N GLU A 527 -1.04 -0.25 29.97
CA GLU A 527 -0.42 0.05 31.28
C GLU A 527 -1.22 1.08 32.08
N VAL A 528 -1.76 2.11 31.42
CA VAL A 528 -2.61 3.12 32.06
C VAL A 528 -3.90 2.50 32.59
N ALA A 529 -4.55 1.61 31.82
CA ALA A 529 -5.74 0.89 32.26
C ALA A 529 -5.46 0.01 33.50
N LEU A 530 -4.36 -0.75 33.47
CA LEU A 530 -3.92 -1.57 34.60
C LEU A 530 -3.59 -0.70 35.84
N ALA A 531 -2.93 0.43 35.63
CA ALA A 531 -2.61 1.38 36.69
C ALA A 531 -3.88 2.00 37.31
N ALA A 532 -4.94 2.17 36.53
CA ALA A 532 -6.26 2.61 36.99
C ALA A 532 -7.06 1.48 37.68
N GLY A 533 -6.59 0.23 37.63
CA GLY A 533 -7.33 -0.94 38.13
C GLY A 533 -8.58 -1.24 37.31
N ARG A 534 -8.61 -0.86 36.02
CA ARG A 534 -9.76 -1.01 35.12
C ARG A 534 -9.51 -2.09 34.09
N ASP A 535 -10.59 -2.75 33.66
CA ASP A 535 -10.55 -3.63 32.49
C ASP A 535 -10.13 -2.84 31.24
N GLN A 536 -9.32 -3.47 30.40
CA GLN A 536 -8.68 -2.81 29.27
C GLN A 536 -9.62 -2.51 28.10
N LEU A 537 -10.72 -3.28 27.96
CA LEU A 537 -11.80 -2.97 27.03
C LEU A 537 -12.63 -1.80 27.56
N GLU A 538 -13.03 -1.86 28.83
CA GLU A 538 -13.82 -0.82 29.50
C GLU A 538 -13.10 0.53 29.46
N PHE A 539 -11.80 0.57 29.78
CA PHE A 539 -10.99 1.78 29.74
C PHE A 539 -10.98 2.41 28.33
N ARG A 540 -10.81 1.61 27.29
CA ARG A 540 -10.82 2.10 25.90
C ARG A 540 -12.19 2.60 25.47
N LEU A 541 -13.26 1.90 25.84
CA LEU A 541 -14.64 2.31 25.56
C LEU A 541 -14.99 3.61 26.30
N ASP A 542 -14.55 3.78 27.55
CA ASP A 542 -14.71 5.02 28.32
C ASP A 542 -13.99 6.20 27.67
N LEU A 543 -12.77 6.00 27.18
CA LEU A 543 -12.03 7.02 26.43
C LEU A 543 -12.75 7.40 25.12
N LEU A 544 -13.30 6.41 24.40
CA LEU A 544 -14.07 6.61 23.17
C LEU A 544 -15.47 7.21 23.42
N SER A 545 -15.97 7.20 24.66
CA SER A 545 -17.29 7.75 25.00
C SER A 545 -17.29 9.28 25.22
N ARG A 546 -16.10 9.90 25.26
CA ARG A 546 -15.90 11.29 25.64
C ARG A 546 -15.24 12.06 24.51
N SER A 547 -15.53 13.35 24.42
CA SER A 547 -14.86 14.25 23.50
C SER A 547 -14.63 15.60 24.17
N PHE A 548 -13.43 16.14 24.00
CA PHE A 548 -13.00 17.45 24.48
C PHE A 548 -12.60 18.37 23.31
N GLY A 549 -12.84 17.94 22.08
CA GLY A 549 -12.56 18.66 20.85
C GLY A 549 -13.12 17.92 19.63
N ASP A 550 -12.41 17.96 18.51
CA ASP A 550 -12.72 17.15 17.33
C ASP A 550 -11.87 15.85 17.37
N PRO A 551 -12.48 14.69 17.62
CA PRO A 551 -11.78 13.42 17.56
C PRO A 551 -11.28 13.12 16.14
N PRO A 552 -10.12 12.48 15.99
CA PRO A 552 -9.58 12.16 14.67
C PRO A 552 -10.17 10.90 14.03
N LEU A 553 -11.16 10.29 14.68
CA LEU A 553 -11.75 9.00 14.33
C LEU A 553 -13.24 8.98 14.68
N ASP A 554 -14.00 8.12 14.00
CA ASP A 554 -15.40 7.86 14.35
C ASP A 554 -15.48 6.99 15.61
N LEU A 555 -15.99 7.56 16.70
CA LEU A 555 -16.03 6.93 18.02
C LEU A 555 -16.96 5.73 18.07
N ALA A 556 -18.09 5.79 17.36
CA ALA A 556 -19.08 4.71 17.35
C ALA A 556 -18.54 3.51 16.58
N ARG A 557 -18.07 3.72 15.35
CA ARG A 557 -17.50 2.66 14.50
C ARG A 557 -16.29 2.00 15.17
N THR A 558 -15.43 2.79 15.80
CA THR A 558 -14.27 2.26 16.54
C THR A 558 -14.72 1.40 17.72
N SER A 559 -15.67 1.89 18.52
CA SER A 559 -16.22 1.13 19.65
C SER A 559 -16.87 -0.18 19.19
N ASP A 560 -17.55 -0.18 18.05
CA ASP A 560 -18.20 -1.38 17.51
C ASP A 560 -17.19 -2.43 17.04
N THR A 561 -16.10 -2.01 16.38
CA THR A 561 -15.03 -2.96 16.02
C THR A 561 -14.37 -3.58 17.26
N LEU A 562 -14.16 -2.80 18.32
CA LEU A 562 -13.64 -3.29 19.61
C LEU A 562 -14.58 -4.32 20.23
N ARG A 563 -15.88 -4.02 20.29
CA ARG A 563 -16.88 -4.94 20.82
C ARG A 563 -16.95 -6.24 20.03
N VAL A 564 -16.95 -6.16 18.69
CA VAL A 564 -16.96 -7.35 17.83
C VAL A 564 -15.74 -8.22 18.08
N ALA A 565 -14.52 -7.65 18.10
CA ALA A 565 -13.30 -8.41 18.36
C ALA A 565 -13.31 -9.06 19.76
N ALA A 566 -13.74 -8.30 20.78
CA ALA A 566 -13.82 -8.77 22.16
C ALA A 566 -14.87 -9.88 22.34
N GLU A 567 -16.07 -9.73 21.77
CA GLU A 567 -17.13 -10.73 21.81
C GLU A 567 -16.66 -12.05 21.19
N LYS A 568 -16.06 -11.98 20.00
CA LYS A 568 -15.61 -13.18 19.25
C LYS A 568 -14.44 -13.89 19.92
N ALA A 569 -13.56 -13.14 20.58
CA ALA A 569 -12.48 -13.70 21.40
C ALA A 569 -12.95 -14.25 22.77
N GLY A 570 -14.17 -13.91 23.19
CA GLY A 570 -14.67 -14.19 24.54
C GLY A 570 -13.91 -13.43 25.61
N TRP A 571 -13.65 -12.13 25.41
CA TRP A 571 -12.92 -11.29 26.36
C TRP A 571 -13.48 -11.41 27.78
N GLY A 572 -12.60 -11.49 28.78
CA GLY A 572 -12.94 -11.74 30.17
C GLY A 572 -13.01 -13.23 30.56
N ARG A 573 -12.89 -14.16 29.61
CA ARG A 573 -12.70 -15.59 29.92
C ARG A 573 -11.30 -15.88 30.47
N ASP A 574 -11.18 -16.92 31.27
CA ASP A 574 -9.88 -17.52 31.59
C ASP A 574 -9.32 -18.26 30.36
N PRO A 575 -8.19 -17.82 29.77
CA PRO A 575 -7.62 -18.47 28.60
C PRO A 575 -6.90 -19.78 28.97
N GLY A 576 -6.68 -20.08 30.26
CA GLY A 576 -5.95 -21.24 30.74
C GLY A 576 -4.50 -20.93 31.13
N PRO A 577 -3.73 -21.93 31.61
CA PRO A 577 -2.39 -21.73 32.15
C PRO A 577 -1.42 -21.20 31.10
N ASN A 578 -0.58 -20.23 31.52
CA ASN A 578 0.44 -19.58 30.70
C ASN A 578 -0.11 -18.93 29.41
N ARG A 579 -1.39 -18.57 29.40
CA ARG A 579 -2.05 -17.94 28.24
C ARG A 579 -2.48 -16.54 28.59
N GLY A 580 -2.47 -15.67 27.60
CA GLY A 580 -2.82 -14.27 27.74
C GLY A 580 -3.68 -13.80 26.58
N LEU A 581 -4.62 -12.90 26.89
CA LEU A 581 -5.38 -12.14 25.91
C LEU A 581 -4.90 -10.70 25.93
N GLY A 582 -4.76 -10.09 24.75
CA GLY A 582 -4.39 -8.69 24.60
C GLY A 582 -5.14 -8.05 23.46
N MET A 583 -5.48 -6.77 23.60
CA MET A 583 -6.26 -6.05 22.61
C MET A 583 -5.65 -4.71 22.23
N ALA A 584 -5.98 -4.27 21.04
CA ALA A 584 -5.69 -2.94 20.53
C ALA A 584 -6.65 -2.59 19.39
N PHE A 585 -6.77 -1.30 19.10
CA PHE A 585 -7.49 -0.81 17.94
C PHE A 585 -6.69 0.30 17.25
N HIS A 586 -7.03 0.55 15.99
CA HIS A 586 -6.52 1.70 15.26
C HIS A 586 -7.52 2.23 14.24
N PHE A 587 -7.39 3.51 13.95
CA PHE A 587 -7.99 4.16 12.80
C PHE A 587 -6.90 4.75 11.92
N ASP A 588 -6.88 4.31 10.67
CA ASP A 588 -6.02 4.86 9.63
C ASP A 588 -6.64 4.64 8.26
N HIS A 589 -6.33 5.55 7.34
CA HIS A 589 -6.77 5.47 5.94
C HIS A 589 -8.27 5.21 5.71
N GLY A 590 -9.12 5.62 6.66
CA GLY A 590 -10.58 5.48 6.59
C GLY A 590 -11.13 4.17 7.18
N GLY A 591 -10.27 3.18 7.48
CA GLY A 591 -10.66 1.90 8.05
C GLY A 591 -10.56 1.89 9.58
N PHE A 592 -11.47 1.14 10.20
CA PHE A 592 -11.50 0.94 11.65
C PHE A 592 -11.21 -0.53 11.92
N VAL A 593 -10.16 -0.83 12.68
CA VAL A 593 -9.77 -2.20 12.98
C VAL A 593 -9.43 -2.36 14.45
N SER A 594 -9.93 -3.44 15.03
CA SER A 594 -9.60 -3.89 16.38
C SER A 594 -9.17 -5.34 16.35
N HIS A 595 -8.14 -5.68 17.12
CA HIS A 595 -7.65 -7.04 17.28
C HIS A 595 -7.70 -7.46 18.73
N VAL A 596 -8.03 -8.73 18.95
CA VAL A 596 -7.72 -9.45 20.18
C VAL A 596 -6.79 -10.61 19.82
N ALA A 597 -5.62 -10.66 20.44
CA ALA A 597 -4.66 -11.74 20.26
C ALA A 597 -4.68 -12.68 21.48
N GLN A 598 -4.53 -13.97 21.22
CA GLN A 598 -4.25 -15.00 22.23
C GLN A 598 -2.84 -15.55 22.00
N VAL A 599 -2.07 -15.60 23.08
CA VAL A 599 -0.75 -16.22 23.09
C VAL A 599 -0.67 -17.29 24.16
N VAL A 600 0.25 -18.23 23.98
CA VAL A 600 0.69 -19.18 25.00
C VAL A 600 2.19 -19.05 25.20
N ALA A 601 2.62 -19.07 26.47
CA ALA A 601 4.01 -18.93 26.87
C ALA A 601 4.59 -20.25 27.40
N ASP A 602 5.82 -20.53 26.98
CA ASP A 602 6.74 -21.49 27.58
C ASP A 602 7.99 -20.72 28.01
N GLY A 603 7.95 -20.17 29.24
CA GLY A 603 8.93 -19.20 29.70
C GLY A 603 8.93 -17.96 28.81
N THR A 604 10.04 -17.71 28.11
CA THR A 604 10.18 -16.58 27.18
C THR A 604 9.88 -16.93 25.72
N ARG A 605 9.55 -18.20 25.43
CA ARG A 605 9.10 -18.64 24.11
C ARG A 605 7.60 -18.45 24.03
N ILE A 606 7.14 -17.77 23.00
CA ILE A 606 5.75 -17.40 22.80
C ILE A 606 5.25 -18.05 21.54
N LYS A 607 4.04 -18.61 21.57
CA LYS A 607 3.30 -18.91 20.35
C LYS A 607 2.10 -17.98 20.28
N VAL A 608 2.00 -17.19 19.22
CA VAL A 608 0.75 -16.50 18.88
C VAL A 608 -0.16 -17.55 18.26
N GLU A 609 -1.23 -17.88 18.95
CA GLU A 609 -2.11 -18.94 18.49
C GLU A 609 -3.23 -18.42 17.61
N LYS A 610 -3.85 -17.32 18.02
CA LYS A 610 -5.05 -16.82 17.38
C LYS A 610 -5.22 -15.31 17.49
N VAL A 611 -5.73 -14.70 16.43
CA VAL A 611 -6.12 -13.29 16.40
C VAL A 611 -7.55 -13.16 15.88
N TRP A 612 -8.43 -12.52 16.67
CA TRP A 612 -9.77 -12.14 16.24
C TRP A 612 -9.79 -10.68 15.83
N SER A 613 -10.25 -10.42 14.62
CA SER A 613 -10.26 -9.08 14.01
C SER A 613 -11.71 -8.59 13.87
N GLY A 614 -12.02 -7.44 14.47
CA GLY A 614 -13.23 -6.66 14.19
C GLY A 614 -12.90 -5.55 13.20
N ILE A 615 -13.60 -5.49 12.07
CA ILE A 615 -13.26 -4.58 10.96
C ILE A 615 -14.51 -3.83 10.49
N ASP A 616 -14.41 -2.52 10.33
CA ASP A 616 -15.37 -1.71 9.59
C ASP A 616 -14.67 -0.88 8.51
N VAL A 617 -14.93 -1.25 7.26
CA VAL A 617 -14.49 -0.54 6.05
C VAL A 617 -15.67 -0.26 5.11
N GLY A 618 -16.89 -0.22 5.63
CA GLY A 618 -18.09 -0.23 4.79
C GLY A 618 -18.33 -1.59 4.11
N PRO A 619 -19.06 -1.61 2.99
CA PRO A 619 -19.33 -2.82 2.22
C PRO A 619 -18.04 -3.48 1.73
N VAL A 620 -17.91 -4.78 1.97
CA VAL A 620 -16.79 -5.56 1.40
C VAL A 620 -17.05 -5.78 -0.08
N ILE A 621 -16.08 -5.45 -0.94
CA ILE A 621 -16.20 -5.63 -2.40
C ILE A 621 -15.95 -7.10 -2.78
N ASN A 622 -14.81 -7.66 -2.37
CA ASN A 622 -14.44 -9.06 -2.58
C ASN A 622 -14.00 -9.67 -1.25
N LEU A 623 -14.72 -10.70 -0.77
CA LEU A 623 -14.42 -11.36 0.50
C LEU A 623 -13.07 -12.09 0.49
N SER A 624 -12.65 -12.62 -0.66
CA SER A 624 -11.34 -13.29 -0.78
C SER A 624 -10.20 -12.30 -0.56
N GLY A 625 -10.20 -11.19 -1.29
CA GLY A 625 -9.19 -10.14 -1.13
C GLY A 625 -9.22 -9.50 0.26
N ALA A 626 -10.42 -9.30 0.83
CA ALA A 626 -10.56 -8.69 2.15
C ALA A 626 -9.96 -9.55 3.26
N ARG A 627 -10.21 -10.85 3.26
CA ARG A 627 -9.61 -11.79 4.23
C ARG A 627 -8.09 -11.84 4.09
N ASN A 628 -7.59 -12.04 2.87
CA ASN A 628 -6.15 -12.10 2.61
C ASN A 628 -5.41 -10.83 3.08
N GLN A 629 -6.05 -9.66 2.94
CA GLN A 629 -5.47 -8.40 3.39
C GLN A 629 -5.32 -8.30 4.92
N VAL A 630 -6.32 -8.77 5.67
CA VAL A 630 -6.29 -8.80 7.14
C VAL A 630 -5.31 -9.86 7.63
N GLU A 631 -5.40 -11.07 7.07
CA GLU A 631 -4.52 -12.20 7.43
C GLU A 631 -3.04 -11.86 7.19
N GLY A 632 -2.73 -11.36 5.99
CA GLY A 632 -1.38 -10.93 5.65
C GLY A 632 -0.88 -9.77 6.51
N ALA A 633 -1.75 -8.84 6.90
CA ALA A 633 -1.36 -7.72 7.77
C ALA A 633 -0.99 -8.18 9.19
N VAL A 634 -1.73 -9.13 9.77
CA VAL A 634 -1.40 -9.68 11.09
C VAL A 634 -0.09 -10.47 11.04
N ILE A 635 0.14 -11.24 9.97
CA ILE A 635 1.41 -11.95 9.72
C ILE A 635 2.57 -10.96 9.57
N ASP A 636 2.41 -9.91 8.76
CA ASP A 636 3.41 -8.88 8.56
C ASP A 636 3.74 -8.15 9.87
N ALA A 637 2.74 -7.83 10.69
CA ALA A 637 2.94 -7.21 12.00
C ALA A 637 3.73 -8.12 12.95
N LEU A 638 3.39 -9.42 13.01
CA LEU A 638 4.11 -10.39 13.84
C LEU A 638 5.56 -10.61 13.36
N SER A 639 5.77 -10.64 12.05
CA SER A 639 7.10 -10.72 11.45
C SER A 639 7.91 -9.48 11.81
N THR A 640 7.39 -8.28 11.54
CA THR A 640 8.12 -7.02 11.77
C THR A 640 8.34 -6.66 13.22
N ALA A 641 7.53 -7.16 14.16
CA ALA A 641 7.79 -7.02 15.59
C ALA A 641 9.07 -7.75 16.05
N GLN A 642 9.67 -8.58 15.19
CA GLN A 642 10.89 -9.34 15.45
C GLN A 642 12.11 -8.85 14.64
N LEU A 643 11.93 -7.83 13.80
CA LEU A 643 12.91 -7.40 12.82
C LEU A 643 13.47 -6.02 13.12
N GLU A 644 14.72 -5.79 12.74
CA GLU A 644 15.37 -4.48 12.75
C GLU A 644 16.40 -4.35 11.64
N ILE A 645 16.54 -3.13 11.12
CA ILE A 645 17.70 -2.68 10.35
C ILE A 645 18.49 -1.72 11.23
N THR A 646 19.78 -1.95 11.30
CA THR A 646 20.76 -1.13 12.01
C THR A 646 21.78 -0.57 11.04
N PHE A 647 22.45 0.51 11.45
CA PHE A 647 23.39 1.24 10.60
C PHE A 647 24.76 1.38 11.26
N ALA A 648 25.81 1.28 10.44
CA ALA A 648 27.18 1.58 10.80
C ALA A 648 27.88 2.27 9.62
N ASN A 649 28.60 3.36 9.88
CA ASN A 649 29.32 4.14 8.86
C ASN A 649 28.43 4.58 7.67
N GLY A 650 27.17 4.89 7.96
CA GLY A 650 26.17 5.32 6.98
C GLY A 650 25.64 4.23 6.06
N ALA A 651 25.91 2.95 6.35
CA ALA A 651 25.43 1.80 5.60
C ALA A 651 24.57 0.87 6.49
N ALA A 652 23.63 0.15 5.89
CA ALA A 652 22.87 -0.90 6.59
C ALA A 652 23.77 -2.08 6.96
N VAL A 653 23.53 -2.67 8.13
CA VAL A 653 24.29 -3.85 8.62
C VAL A 653 23.65 -5.15 8.15
N GLN A 654 22.32 -5.25 8.21
CA GLN A 654 21.56 -6.40 7.71
C GLN A 654 21.47 -6.35 6.19
N SER A 655 21.56 -7.52 5.55
CA SER A 655 21.77 -7.64 4.11
C SER A 655 20.86 -8.67 3.43
N ASN A 656 20.38 -9.70 4.16
CA ASN A 656 19.58 -10.78 3.57
C ASN A 656 18.67 -11.46 4.62
N PHE A 657 17.84 -12.41 4.22
CA PHE A 657 17.00 -13.21 5.12
C PHE A 657 17.77 -14.09 6.12
N THR A 658 19.10 -14.19 5.98
CA THR A 658 19.98 -14.84 6.97
C THR A 658 20.22 -13.98 8.20
N ASP A 659 20.16 -12.65 8.08
CA ASP A 659 20.35 -11.69 9.17
C ASP A 659 19.11 -10.80 9.41
N TYR A 660 18.06 -11.00 8.60
CA TYR A 660 16.73 -10.38 8.71
C TYR A 660 15.65 -11.44 8.44
N GLU A 661 15.47 -12.37 9.39
CA GLU A 661 14.64 -13.55 9.17
C GLU A 661 13.13 -13.24 9.23
N LEU A 662 12.47 -13.29 8.07
CA LEU A 662 11.02 -13.21 8.00
C LEU A 662 10.34 -14.40 8.69
N LEU A 663 9.17 -14.14 9.25
CA LEU A 663 8.33 -15.15 9.89
C LEU A 663 8.06 -16.38 9.00
N ARG A 664 8.15 -17.56 9.60
CA ARG A 664 7.95 -18.87 8.94
C ARG A 664 6.53 -19.39 9.15
N ILE A 665 6.11 -20.32 8.28
CA ILE A 665 4.73 -20.86 8.27
C ILE A 665 4.28 -21.47 9.61
N ASN A 666 5.19 -22.07 10.38
CA ASN A 666 4.90 -22.68 11.68
C ASN A 666 4.67 -21.65 12.80
N GLN A 667 5.03 -20.38 12.58
CA GLN A 667 4.81 -19.28 13.51
C GLN A 667 3.52 -18.50 13.17
N ALA A 668 2.87 -18.79 12.04
CA ALA A 668 1.66 -18.08 11.63
C ALA A 668 0.48 -18.43 12.56
N PRO A 669 -0.22 -17.42 13.13
CA PRO A 669 -1.40 -17.66 13.96
C PRO A 669 -2.62 -17.99 13.11
N GLU A 670 -3.64 -18.60 13.74
CA GLU A 670 -4.99 -18.61 13.19
C GLU A 670 -5.57 -17.18 13.23
N ILE A 671 -6.26 -16.74 12.18
CA ILE A 671 -6.78 -15.37 12.10
C ILE A 671 -8.26 -15.42 11.68
N GLU A 672 -9.14 -14.87 12.52
CA GLU A 672 -10.56 -14.75 12.22
C GLU A 672 -10.93 -13.30 11.88
N CYS A 673 -11.56 -13.11 10.72
CA CYS A 673 -11.96 -11.80 10.22
C CYS A 673 -13.48 -11.59 10.35
N HIS A 674 -13.91 -10.61 11.14
CA HIS A 674 -15.31 -10.25 11.31
C HIS A 674 -15.58 -8.84 10.75
N PHE A 675 -16.18 -8.78 9.57
CA PHE A 675 -16.49 -7.54 8.86
C PHE A 675 -17.88 -7.01 9.22
N ILE A 676 -17.95 -5.76 9.67
CA ILE A 676 -19.20 -5.00 9.85
C ILE A 676 -19.60 -4.46 8.47
N GLN A 677 -20.66 -5.00 7.88
CA GLN A 677 -21.21 -4.56 6.59
C GLN A 677 -22.11 -3.33 6.80
N SER A 678 -21.50 -2.15 6.98
CA SER A 678 -22.24 -0.89 7.19
C SER A 678 -22.69 -0.25 5.86
N ASP A 679 -23.62 0.72 5.94
CA ASP A 679 -24.10 1.51 4.79
C ASP A 679 -23.15 2.67 4.42
N HIS A 680 -22.00 2.80 5.09
CA HIS A 680 -20.97 3.79 4.76
C HIS A 680 -20.32 3.48 3.41
N SER A 681 -19.76 4.48 2.74
CA SER A 681 -18.97 4.23 1.52
C SER A 681 -17.78 3.29 1.82
N PRO A 682 -17.44 2.38 0.89
CA PRO A 682 -16.35 1.44 1.11
C PRO A 682 -15.01 2.17 1.20
N MET A 683 -14.21 1.76 2.18
CA MET A 683 -12.87 2.26 2.46
C MET A 683 -11.82 1.24 2.00
N GLY A 684 -10.54 1.63 2.01
CA GLY A 684 -9.48 0.68 1.72
C GLY A 684 -9.11 -0.18 2.94
N LEU A 685 -8.61 -1.38 2.67
CA LEU A 685 -8.20 -2.38 3.68
C LEU A 685 -6.71 -2.74 3.55
N GLY A 686 -5.97 -2.00 2.72
CA GLY A 686 -4.56 -2.22 2.42
C GLY A 686 -3.69 -2.22 3.67
N GLU A 687 -3.88 -1.20 4.48
CA GLU A 687 -3.03 -0.82 5.59
C GLU A 687 -3.70 -0.99 6.96
N PRO A 688 -5.01 -0.71 7.15
CA PRO A 688 -5.58 -0.61 8.49
C PRO A 688 -5.38 -1.80 9.44
N PRO A 689 -5.44 -3.06 8.97
CA PRO A 689 -5.32 -4.18 9.90
C PRO A 689 -3.94 -4.40 10.49
N ILE A 690 -2.87 -3.74 9.98
CA ILE A 690 -1.51 -4.00 10.49
C ILE A 690 -1.25 -3.32 11.83
N ALA A 691 -1.74 -2.09 12.00
CA ALA A 691 -1.37 -1.22 13.11
C ALA A 691 -1.76 -1.77 14.50
N PRO A 692 -2.98 -2.28 14.72
CA PRO A 692 -3.35 -2.80 16.03
C PRO A 692 -2.76 -4.20 16.34
N ALA A 693 -2.12 -4.89 15.38
CA ALA A 693 -1.74 -6.28 15.57
C ALA A 693 -0.55 -6.42 16.55
N THR A 694 0.51 -5.65 16.34
CA THR A 694 1.69 -5.64 17.23
C THR A 694 1.35 -5.30 18.69
N PRO A 695 0.59 -4.24 19.02
CA PRO A 695 0.20 -3.97 20.41
C PRO A 695 -0.76 -5.03 20.98
N ALA A 696 -1.70 -5.57 20.21
CA ALA A 696 -2.58 -6.64 20.70
C ALA A 696 -1.76 -7.87 21.13
N ILE A 697 -0.78 -8.27 20.30
CA ILE A 697 0.14 -9.38 20.60
C ILE A 697 1.05 -9.04 21.79
N SER A 698 1.60 -7.83 21.85
CA SER A 698 2.47 -7.38 22.95
C SER A 698 1.73 -7.37 24.30
N ASN A 699 0.48 -6.92 24.30
CA ASN A 699 -0.39 -6.93 25.49
C ASN A 699 -0.75 -8.37 25.91
N ALA A 700 -0.96 -9.28 24.95
CA ALA A 700 -1.21 -10.68 25.24
C ALA A 700 0.02 -11.36 25.85
N ILE A 701 1.23 -11.04 25.36
CA ILE A 701 2.51 -11.50 25.93
C ILE A 701 2.64 -11.03 27.38
N PHE A 702 2.34 -9.76 27.66
CA PHE A 702 2.34 -9.26 29.03
C PHE A 702 1.34 -10.02 29.91
N ALA A 703 0.11 -10.24 29.44
CA ALA A 703 -0.90 -10.99 30.19
C ALA A 703 -0.46 -12.43 30.48
N ALA A 704 0.27 -13.08 29.57
CA ALA A 704 0.74 -14.45 29.73
C ALA A 704 2.00 -14.58 30.62
N THR A 705 2.89 -13.57 30.60
CA THR A 705 4.26 -13.68 31.15
C THR A 705 4.62 -12.65 32.21
N GLY A 706 3.86 -11.56 32.34
CA GLY A 706 4.23 -10.36 33.09
C GLY A 706 5.32 -9.51 32.43
N THR A 707 5.89 -9.91 31.28
CA THR A 707 6.94 -9.15 30.58
C THR A 707 6.33 -8.10 29.67
N ARG A 708 6.57 -6.81 29.96
CA ARG A 708 6.10 -5.70 29.13
C ARG A 708 7.10 -5.40 28.01
N ILE A 709 6.65 -5.50 26.76
CA ILE A 709 7.44 -5.11 25.59
C ILE A 709 7.36 -3.60 25.41
N ARG A 710 8.47 -2.89 25.69
CA ARG A 710 8.58 -1.45 25.44
C ARG A 710 9.52 -1.11 24.28
N ALA A 711 10.32 -2.05 23.82
CA ALA A 711 11.21 -1.87 22.67
C ALA A 711 11.04 -3.04 21.71
N LEU A 712 10.89 -2.73 20.42
CA LEU A 712 10.99 -3.70 19.34
C LEU A 712 12.45 -3.78 18.84
N PRO A 713 12.90 -4.95 18.35
CA PRO A 713 12.17 -6.21 18.25
C PRO A 713 11.95 -6.92 19.59
N PHE A 714 11.02 -7.89 19.64
CA PHE A 714 10.68 -8.66 20.86
C PHE A 714 11.89 -9.25 21.60
N SER A 715 12.94 -9.61 20.88
CA SER A 715 14.19 -10.12 21.42
C SER A 715 14.88 -9.14 22.38
N ARG A 716 14.64 -7.83 22.25
CA ARG A 716 15.14 -6.81 23.20
C ARG A 716 14.53 -6.95 24.60
N SER A 717 13.41 -7.64 24.73
CA SER A 717 12.79 -8.00 26.02
C SER A 717 12.98 -9.49 26.36
N GLY A 718 13.88 -10.18 25.66
CA GLY A 718 14.15 -11.61 25.87
C GLY A 718 13.08 -12.56 25.33
N ILE A 719 12.09 -12.05 24.59
CA ILE A 719 11.00 -12.83 24.03
C ILE A 719 11.38 -13.37 22.65
N VAL A 720 11.05 -14.64 22.42
CA VAL A 720 11.19 -15.34 21.14
C VAL A 720 9.82 -15.86 20.72
N VAL A 721 9.42 -15.63 19.47
CA VAL A 721 8.10 -16.05 18.94
C VAL A 721 8.25 -17.16 17.92
#